data_AF-A0A1E3V4A8-F1
#
_entry.id   AF-A0A1E3V4A8-F1
#
_cell.length_a   1.000
_cell.length_b   1.000
_cell.length_c   1.000
_cell.angle_alpha   90.00
_cell.angle_beta   90.00
_cell.angle_gamma   90.00
#
_symmetry.space_group_name_H-M   'P 1'
#
loop_
_entity.id
_entity.type
_entity.pdbx_description
1 polymer ?
#
loop_
_entity_poly.entity_id
_entity_poly.type
_entity_poly.pdbx_seq_one_letter_code
_entity_poly.pdbx_strand_id
1 'polypeptide(L)'
;MDFRLQNYVSEFGETILNAFDVGSWRRATTVKDVRLSILAYRGAGSVILRHFSAIGTVDIETLNFTGSGAKSTEWINLSTVDGFLLPVFVAGTEEFEAACEFQTRTPPRNAGAKTNYISCTFRRAAYIQKNAEIFGRYVDKHRQVTQAKLTVVDNGGDSGVRETADVYVFQNENLGGAGGFGRGMYETCYGALKDEGFTHICLMDDDIYLHPEMFFRNDMLVKYMKPNVHLGAPMYPASFKSHIPDRVSCFGHRFKGGHHPSDEALGAGLRTANIGSFLKLNRNPDSTGWWWNCIAIADVKKVGMPYPLFVKMDDVEYSLRLQDKGVKLVIPTSLWVLHDDFEEKYSAVMQYFRFRNRWILQFLRGGRPVHQSFVAHLRKTIVGFIMARKYEHATLLIRGLQDVLKGPEHVANNTTEILEKVLSIVKVEKNVPMIALPKGVTRANGRKAPRLWVERVFNMLTLNSHYSLRNEHLVIDTTSKADPTAVRKGLWVTYWNSHKKVGFKVKRNPKRAYRLFLRMRRTLPSAATLYDVAAQFRSSHARMTSPKFWAQYSANKSCRTHSDVRETNMMTNSSTVGSATAMTLSKTHLELNDRDHIFLNSMRNSHLGKRCFIIGNGPSLRVEDLDRLKFEYTFASNKIYLAFEQTTWRPTYYAVEDLLVAKNNVDKITELTGMTKIFPSHMLKIIPRRQNHFYVQWIPPQDNTSPERNFSDDLSVGVCWGSTVTYTLIQYAVHMGFKEIYLIGIDHSYVEPKSSGGNVLVSTGEVNHFHPDYRKPGEKWHVPVLDRLEHSYNYAREHCDRIGVKILNASRTTKLDAFPLIKFDDVPGL
;
A
#
# COMPACT_ATOMS: atom_id res chain seq x y z
N MET A 1 37.74 -6.38 -13.83
CA MET A 1 36.75 -5.43 -13.32
C MET A 1 35.58 -6.25 -12.82
N ASP A 2 35.16 -6.01 -11.59
CA ASP A 2 34.13 -6.83 -10.94
C ASP A 2 32.81 -6.08 -10.97
N PHE A 3 31.76 -6.74 -11.43
CA PHE A 3 30.44 -6.15 -11.61
C PHE A 3 29.49 -6.67 -10.54
N ARG A 4 28.74 -5.77 -9.92
CA ARG A 4 27.75 -6.12 -8.88
C ARG A 4 26.50 -6.73 -9.50
N LEU A 5 25.91 -7.71 -8.80
CA LEU A 5 24.69 -8.40 -9.24
C LEU A 5 23.51 -8.21 -8.27
N GLN A 6 23.73 -8.42 -6.98
CA GLN A 6 22.71 -8.23 -5.94
C GLN A 6 23.37 -7.98 -4.57
N ASN A 7 22.76 -7.15 -3.74
CA ASN A 7 23.20 -6.85 -2.37
C ASN A 7 22.43 -7.70 -1.36
N TYR A 8 23.04 -8.05 -0.24
CA TYR A 8 22.35 -8.61 0.91
C TYR A 8 21.53 -7.52 1.62
N VAL A 9 20.27 -7.79 1.92
CA VAL A 9 19.36 -6.88 2.61
C VAL A 9 19.20 -7.40 4.03
N SER A 10 19.76 -6.68 5.02
CA SER A 10 19.88 -7.16 6.40
C SER A 10 18.52 -7.46 7.03
N GLU A 11 17.49 -6.71 6.65
CA GLU A 11 16.11 -6.85 7.10
C GLU A 11 15.48 -8.20 6.75
N PHE A 12 15.99 -8.91 5.73
CA PHE A 12 15.48 -10.24 5.37
C PHE A 12 16.25 -11.40 5.98
N GLY A 13 17.37 -11.13 6.65
CA GLY A 13 18.21 -12.17 7.26
C GLY A 13 18.53 -13.35 6.34
N GLU A 14 18.66 -14.53 6.94
CA GLU A 14 19.03 -15.78 6.27
C GLU A 14 17.82 -16.44 5.59
N THR A 15 17.29 -15.78 4.58
CA THR A 15 16.14 -16.28 3.81
C THR A 15 16.40 -16.37 2.32
N ILE A 16 15.46 -17.03 1.63
CA ILE A 16 15.47 -17.17 0.17
C ILE A 16 15.51 -15.81 -0.56
N LEU A 17 15.12 -14.71 0.09
CA LEU A 17 15.14 -13.37 -0.47
C LEU A 17 16.58 -12.83 -0.62
N ASN A 18 17.53 -13.30 0.19
CA ASN A 18 18.95 -12.94 0.10
C ASN A 18 19.81 -14.00 -0.63
N ALA A 19 19.24 -15.17 -0.91
CA ALA A 19 19.94 -16.22 -1.61
C ALA A 19 20.17 -15.89 -3.10
N PHE A 20 21.33 -16.22 -3.65
CA PHE A 20 21.60 -16.20 -5.07
C PHE A 20 21.02 -17.45 -5.73
N ASP A 21 19.96 -17.28 -6.52
CA ASP A 21 19.28 -18.35 -7.26
C ASP A 21 20.05 -18.72 -8.53
N VAL A 22 20.99 -19.68 -8.39
CA VAL A 22 21.89 -20.13 -9.46
C VAL A 22 21.11 -20.52 -10.71
N GLY A 23 20.02 -21.28 -10.53
CA GLY A 23 19.21 -21.76 -11.64
C GLY A 23 18.53 -20.62 -12.41
N SER A 24 18.03 -19.59 -11.73
CA SER A 24 17.43 -18.43 -12.40
C SER A 24 18.46 -17.62 -13.16
N TRP A 25 19.59 -17.31 -12.55
CA TRP A 25 20.65 -16.54 -13.20
C TRP A 25 21.16 -17.25 -14.45
N ARG A 26 21.37 -18.57 -14.40
CA ARG A 26 21.75 -19.38 -15.58
C ARG A 26 20.69 -19.36 -16.67
N ARG A 27 19.40 -19.48 -16.32
CA ARG A 27 18.31 -19.50 -17.30
C ARG A 27 18.10 -18.13 -17.95
N ALA A 28 18.12 -17.06 -17.15
CA ALA A 28 17.80 -15.71 -17.62
C ALA A 28 18.98 -14.98 -18.25
N THR A 29 20.22 -15.24 -17.82
CA THR A 29 21.35 -14.35 -18.09
C THR A 29 22.57 -15.02 -18.71
N THR A 30 23.56 -14.24 -19.13
CA THR A 30 24.87 -14.69 -19.61
C THR A 30 25.94 -14.83 -18.52
N VAL A 31 25.61 -14.55 -17.25
CA VAL A 31 26.55 -14.66 -16.12
C VAL A 31 27.08 -16.09 -16.03
N LYS A 32 28.42 -16.23 -15.97
CA LYS A 32 29.10 -17.53 -15.89
C LYS A 32 29.65 -17.84 -14.51
N ASP A 33 29.98 -16.81 -13.75
CA ASP A 33 30.70 -16.89 -12.49
C ASP A 33 30.11 -15.91 -11.48
N VAL A 34 30.19 -16.29 -10.21
CA VAL A 34 29.80 -15.43 -9.09
C VAL A 34 30.78 -15.58 -7.94
N ARG A 35 30.97 -14.53 -7.15
CA ARG A 35 31.58 -14.62 -5.82
C ARG A 35 30.80 -13.76 -4.82
N LEU A 36 31.02 -14.03 -3.55
CA LEU A 36 30.57 -13.15 -2.47
C LEU A 36 31.67 -12.15 -2.15
N SER A 37 31.33 -10.86 -2.05
CA SER A 37 32.22 -9.79 -1.61
C SER A 37 31.63 -9.11 -0.39
N ILE A 38 32.46 -8.86 0.62
CA ILE A 38 32.05 -8.35 1.92
C ILE A 38 32.97 -7.20 2.32
N LEU A 39 32.37 -6.08 2.71
CA LEU A 39 33.04 -4.94 3.30
C LEU A 39 32.56 -4.80 4.75
N ALA A 40 33.38 -5.22 5.71
CA ALA A 40 33.15 -5.00 7.12
C ALA A 40 33.55 -3.56 7.50
N TYR A 41 32.67 -2.87 8.20
CA TYR A 41 32.89 -1.50 8.69
C TYR A 41 33.45 -1.50 10.11
N ARG A 42 32.96 -2.39 10.98
CA ARG A 42 33.39 -2.52 12.38
C ARG A 42 32.93 -3.84 13.01
N GLY A 43 33.52 -4.16 14.16
CA GLY A 43 33.21 -5.35 14.97
C GLY A 43 33.99 -6.60 14.57
N ALA A 44 33.68 -7.71 15.24
CA ALA A 44 34.24 -9.02 14.97
C ALA A 44 33.13 -10.04 14.67
N GLY A 45 33.29 -10.79 13.58
CA GLY A 45 32.30 -11.75 13.13
C GLY A 45 32.79 -12.58 11.95
N SER A 46 31.98 -13.55 11.54
CA SER A 46 32.27 -14.33 10.34
C SER A 46 31.06 -14.44 9.44
N VAL A 47 31.32 -14.54 8.14
CA VAL A 47 30.29 -14.76 7.12
C VAL A 47 30.61 -16.02 6.37
N ILE A 48 29.65 -16.94 6.35
CA ILE A 48 29.75 -18.23 5.68
C ILE A 48 28.97 -18.16 4.38
N LEU A 49 29.60 -18.52 3.26
CA LEU A 49 28.88 -18.75 2.01
C LEU A 49 28.35 -20.18 2.01
N ARG A 50 27.05 -20.34 2.25
CA ARG A 50 26.38 -21.64 2.33
C ARG A 50 25.69 -21.99 1.01
N HIS A 51 25.89 -23.21 0.54
CA HIS A 51 25.27 -23.77 -0.67
C HIS A 51 24.17 -24.76 -0.32
N PHE A 52 22.97 -24.51 -0.85
CA PHE A 52 21.82 -25.39 -0.73
C PHE A 52 21.54 -26.06 -2.08
N SER A 53 21.60 -27.38 -2.12
CA SER A 53 21.40 -28.18 -3.34
C SER A 53 20.53 -29.40 -3.08
N ALA A 54 20.12 -30.10 -4.14
CA ALA A 54 19.34 -31.33 -4.03
C ALA A 54 20.09 -32.47 -3.33
N ILE A 55 21.43 -32.47 -3.35
CA ILE A 55 22.29 -33.48 -2.70
C ILE A 55 22.57 -33.16 -1.23
N GLY A 56 22.32 -31.91 -0.79
CA GLY A 56 22.55 -31.48 0.59
C GLY A 56 22.90 -30.01 0.71
N THR A 57 23.14 -29.59 1.96
CA THR A 57 23.62 -28.26 2.32
C THR A 57 25.08 -28.35 2.73
N VAL A 58 25.94 -27.52 2.14
CA VAL A 58 27.38 -27.47 2.45
C VAL A 58 27.84 -26.03 2.60
N ASP A 59 28.82 -25.79 3.48
CA ASP A 59 29.47 -24.49 3.63
C ASP A 59 30.67 -24.45 2.67
N ILE A 60 30.68 -23.48 1.74
CA ILE A 60 31.73 -23.37 0.71
C ILE A 60 32.98 -22.73 1.31
N GLU A 61 32.80 -21.59 1.97
CA GLU A 61 33.91 -20.78 2.47
C GLU A 61 33.44 -19.91 3.64
N THR A 62 34.32 -19.68 4.61
CA THR A 62 34.08 -18.84 5.79
C THR A 62 35.06 -17.67 5.79
N LEU A 63 34.54 -16.45 5.79
CA LEU A 63 35.31 -15.22 5.85
C LEU A 63 35.25 -14.64 7.26
N ASN A 64 36.39 -14.61 7.97
CA ASN A 64 36.50 -14.07 9.32
C ASN A 64 36.96 -12.61 9.33
N PHE A 65 36.42 -11.78 10.21
CA PHE A 65 36.76 -10.36 10.32
C PHE A 65 37.08 -9.97 11.78
N THR A 66 38.09 -9.12 11.92
CA THR A 66 38.50 -8.46 13.18
C THR A 66 38.64 -6.97 12.87
N GLY A 67 37.57 -6.20 13.06
CA GLY A 67 37.48 -4.79 12.69
C GLY A 67 37.11 -4.57 11.21
N SER A 68 37.43 -3.37 10.70
CA SER A 68 37.12 -2.96 9.33
C SER A 68 37.98 -3.68 8.28
N GLY A 69 37.41 -4.07 7.15
CA GLY A 69 38.17 -4.65 6.03
C GLY A 69 37.30 -5.26 4.95
N ALA A 70 37.89 -5.48 3.77
CA ALA A 70 37.21 -6.14 2.65
C ALA A 70 37.78 -7.54 2.42
N LYS A 71 36.90 -8.54 2.28
CA LYS A 71 37.26 -9.91 1.86
C LYS A 71 36.26 -10.40 0.83
N SER A 72 36.66 -11.36 0.01
CA SER A 72 35.78 -11.99 -0.98
C SER A 72 36.07 -13.48 -1.03
N THR A 73 35.07 -14.27 -1.37
CA THR A 73 35.24 -15.71 -1.60
C THR A 73 35.93 -15.97 -2.93
N GLU A 74 36.37 -17.21 -3.11
CA GLU A 74 36.77 -17.72 -4.41
C GLU A 74 35.63 -17.62 -5.45
N TRP A 75 36.04 -17.59 -6.72
CA TRP A 75 35.10 -17.52 -7.84
C TRP A 75 34.41 -18.87 -8.06
N ILE A 76 33.08 -18.87 -8.03
CA ILE A 76 32.26 -20.06 -8.27
C ILE A 76 31.78 -20.04 -9.73
N ASN A 77 32.08 -21.10 -10.47
CA ASN A 77 31.53 -21.30 -11.80
C ASN A 77 30.07 -21.77 -11.71
N LEU A 78 29.13 -21.00 -12.25
CA LEU A 78 27.70 -21.34 -12.21
C LEU A 78 27.38 -22.64 -12.97
N SER A 79 28.23 -23.12 -13.88
CA SER A 79 28.00 -24.40 -14.55
C SER A 79 28.23 -25.61 -13.64
N THR A 80 28.99 -25.46 -12.55
CA THR A 80 29.37 -26.56 -11.64
C THR A 80 28.49 -26.64 -10.39
N VAL A 81 27.61 -25.66 -10.18
CA VAL A 81 26.68 -25.60 -9.05
C VAL A 81 25.23 -25.43 -9.51
N ASP A 82 24.28 -25.78 -8.63
CA ASP A 82 22.84 -25.54 -8.81
C ASP A 82 22.19 -25.23 -7.45
N GLY A 83 20.93 -24.82 -7.42
CA GLY A 83 20.23 -24.44 -6.18
C GLY A 83 20.56 -23.01 -5.76
N PHE A 84 20.93 -22.82 -4.49
CA PHE A 84 21.03 -21.50 -3.87
C PHE A 84 22.34 -21.28 -3.13
N LEU A 85 22.93 -20.10 -3.28
CA LEU A 85 24.06 -19.65 -2.46
C LEU A 85 23.58 -18.56 -1.50
N LEU A 86 23.80 -18.71 -0.20
CA LEU A 86 23.31 -17.78 0.82
C LEU A 86 24.46 -17.36 1.75
N PRO A 87 24.70 -16.05 1.93
CA PRO A 87 25.54 -15.54 3.00
C PRO A 87 24.83 -15.76 4.35
N VAL A 88 25.51 -16.42 5.28
CA VAL A 88 25.06 -16.71 6.65
C VAL A 88 25.97 -15.95 7.60
N PHE A 89 25.39 -15.10 8.45
CA PHE A 89 26.15 -14.24 9.35
C PHE A 89 26.24 -14.90 10.71
N VAL A 90 27.46 -15.21 11.13
CA VAL A 90 27.73 -15.75 12.47
C VAL A 90 28.20 -14.61 13.34
N ALA A 91 27.34 -14.18 14.27
CA ALA A 91 27.67 -13.12 15.21
C ALA A 91 28.84 -13.54 16.12
N GLY A 92 29.83 -12.67 16.26
CA GLY A 92 30.86 -12.77 17.29
C GLY A 92 30.36 -12.26 18.64
N THR A 93 31.29 -11.98 19.56
CA THR A 93 30.99 -11.37 20.87
C THR A 93 30.70 -9.86 20.79
N GLU A 94 30.96 -9.22 19.64
CA GLU A 94 30.81 -7.77 19.40
C GLU A 94 29.82 -7.49 18.26
N GLU A 95 29.28 -6.27 18.19
CA GLU A 95 28.41 -5.83 17.09
C GLU A 95 29.17 -5.82 15.75
N PHE A 96 28.77 -6.69 14.82
CA PHE A 96 29.39 -6.82 13.49
C PHE A 96 28.55 -6.12 12.41
N GLU A 97 29.13 -5.10 11.77
CA GLU A 97 28.46 -4.32 10.72
C GLU A 97 29.20 -4.47 9.40
N ALA A 98 28.53 -4.99 8.37
CA ALA A 98 29.13 -5.23 7.06
C ALA A 98 28.13 -5.06 5.90
N ALA A 99 28.64 -4.59 4.76
CA ALA A 99 27.96 -4.71 3.47
C ALA A 99 28.38 -5.99 2.77
N CYS A 100 27.44 -6.64 2.08
CA CYS A 100 27.63 -7.94 1.48
C CYS A 100 26.94 -7.95 0.10
N GLU A 101 27.67 -8.33 -0.94
CA GLU A 101 27.18 -8.30 -2.32
C GLU A 101 27.72 -9.46 -3.16
N PHE A 102 26.90 -9.95 -4.09
CA PHE A 102 27.35 -10.90 -5.11
C PHE A 102 27.89 -10.15 -6.32
N GLN A 103 29.04 -10.59 -6.82
CA GLN A 103 29.74 -9.99 -7.97
C GLN A 103 30.03 -11.02 -9.06
N THR A 104 30.28 -10.55 -10.28
CA THR A 104 30.72 -11.36 -11.44
C THR A 104 31.87 -10.69 -12.19
N ARG A 105 32.74 -11.48 -12.83
CA ARG A 105 33.68 -10.98 -13.85
C ARG A 105 33.08 -11.00 -15.25
N THR A 106 31.93 -11.63 -15.42
CA THR A 106 31.23 -11.61 -16.71
C THR A 106 30.87 -10.17 -17.04
N PRO A 107 31.29 -9.63 -18.20
CA PRO A 107 30.89 -8.28 -18.61
C PRO A 107 29.40 -8.25 -18.99
N PRO A 108 28.71 -7.11 -18.78
CA PRO A 108 27.29 -6.98 -19.11
C PRO A 108 27.06 -7.19 -20.61
N ARG A 109 26.08 -8.03 -20.96
CA ARG A 109 25.69 -8.29 -22.36
C ARG A 109 25.13 -7.03 -23.02
N ASN A 110 24.36 -6.24 -22.28
CA ASN A 110 23.81 -4.98 -22.72
C ASN A 110 24.10 -3.88 -21.68
N ALA A 111 25.27 -3.26 -21.77
CA ALA A 111 25.69 -2.23 -20.83
C ALA A 111 24.76 -1.00 -20.84
N GLY A 112 24.20 -0.67 -22.00
CA GLY A 112 23.27 0.46 -22.23
C GLY A 112 21.79 0.09 -22.07
N ALA A 113 21.48 -0.98 -21.33
CA ALA A 113 20.09 -1.31 -21.06
C ALA A 113 19.41 -0.18 -20.27
N LYS A 114 18.23 0.26 -20.76
CA LYS A 114 17.40 1.30 -20.18
C LYS A 114 16.00 0.76 -19.89
N THR A 115 15.59 0.74 -18.62
CA THR A 115 14.30 0.19 -18.18
C THR A 115 13.30 1.33 -17.96
N ASN A 116 12.08 1.21 -18.51
CA ASN A 116 10.95 2.05 -18.10
C ASN A 116 10.06 1.28 -17.12
N TYR A 117 10.02 1.72 -15.86
CA TYR A 117 9.08 1.19 -14.88
C TYR A 117 7.72 1.83 -15.11
N ILE A 118 6.67 1.03 -15.24
CA ILE A 118 5.32 1.50 -15.54
C ILE A 118 4.42 1.13 -14.37
N SER A 119 3.83 2.14 -13.73
CA SER A 119 2.88 1.95 -12.64
C SER A 119 1.55 2.63 -12.96
N CYS A 120 0.46 1.88 -12.81
CA CYS A 120 -0.89 2.37 -12.98
C CYS A 120 -1.49 2.70 -11.61
N THR A 121 -2.14 3.84 -11.47
CA THR A 121 -2.81 4.24 -10.22
C THR A 121 -4.25 4.68 -10.43
N PHE A 122 -5.10 4.41 -9.42
CA PHE A 122 -6.49 4.89 -9.40
C PHE A 122 -6.87 5.31 -7.98
N ARG A 123 -6.95 6.63 -7.74
CA ARG A 123 -7.32 7.23 -6.44
C ARG A 123 -6.45 6.73 -5.27
N ARG A 124 -5.15 6.60 -5.51
CA ARG A 124 -4.14 6.13 -4.55
C ARG A 124 -2.89 7.02 -4.56
N ALA A 125 -3.09 8.35 -4.60
CA ALA A 125 -2.04 9.35 -4.71
C ALA A 125 -0.86 9.14 -3.73
N ALA A 126 -1.15 8.84 -2.46
CA ALA A 126 -0.12 8.62 -1.43
C ALA A 126 0.82 7.44 -1.73
N TYR A 127 0.29 6.33 -2.27
CA TYR A 127 1.08 5.15 -2.61
C TYR A 127 2.01 5.44 -3.79
N ILE A 128 1.47 6.02 -4.86
CA ILE A 128 2.24 6.28 -6.08
C ILE A 128 3.28 7.39 -5.89
N GLN A 129 3.00 8.42 -5.08
CA GLN A 129 3.97 9.46 -4.72
C GLN A 129 5.15 8.87 -3.95
N LYS A 130 4.88 8.05 -2.93
CA LYS A 130 5.92 7.34 -2.19
C LYS A 130 6.78 6.47 -3.11
N ASN A 131 6.17 5.79 -4.08
CA ASN A 131 6.90 4.98 -5.05
C ASN A 131 7.80 5.83 -5.96
N ALA A 132 7.31 6.99 -6.42
CA ALA A 132 8.11 7.93 -7.20
C ALA A 132 9.29 8.51 -6.40
N GLU A 133 9.13 8.79 -5.11
CA GLU A 133 10.21 9.23 -4.23
C GLU A 133 11.28 8.15 -4.02
N ILE A 134 10.86 6.90 -3.75
CA ILE A 134 11.78 5.75 -3.62
C ILE A 134 12.54 5.55 -4.93
N PHE A 135 11.86 5.67 -6.07
CA PHE A 135 12.46 5.58 -7.38
C PHE A 135 13.49 6.70 -7.62
N GLY A 136 13.18 7.94 -7.26
CA GLY A 136 14.13 9.07 -7.34
C GLY A 136 15.42 8.80 -6.56
N ARG A 137 15.31 8.33 -5.29
CA ARG A 137 16.48 7.94 -4.49
C ARG A 137 17.30 6.82 -5.13
N TYR A 138 16.64 5.85 -5.75
CA TYR A 138 17.31 4.78 -6.50
C TYR A 138 18.10 5.35 -7.69
N VAL A 139 17.46 6.19 -8.52
CA VAL A 139 18.11 6.80 -9.68
C VAL A 139 19.31 7.63 -9.23
N ASP A 140 19.18 8.47 -8.20
CA ASP A 140 20.27 9.32 -7.73
C ASP A 140 21.48 8.51 -7.22
N LYS A 141 21.22 7.40 -6.51
CA LYS A 141 22.27 6.52 -6.01
C LYS A 141 22.94 5.69 -7.12
N HIS A 142 22.22 5.36 -8.19
CA HIS A 142 22.66 4.39 -9.19
C HIS A 142 22.81 4.95 -10.61
N ARG A 143 22.68 6.26 -10.83
CA ARG A 143 22.74 6.93 -12.15
C ARG A 143 23.98 6.61 -12.99
N GLN A 144 25.10 6.30 -12.33
CA GLN A 144 26.36 5.92 -12.98
C GLN A 144 26.38 4.46 -13.47
N VAL A 145 25.50 3.62 -12.94
CA VAL A 145 25.49 2.17 -13.16
C VAL A 145 24.22 1.72 -13.86
N THR A 146 23.07 2.38 -13.67
CA THR A 146 21.79 1.98 -14.29
C THR A 146 21.14 3.14 -15.01
N GLN A 147 20.27 2.82 -15.96
CA GLN A 147 19.45 3.79 -16.68
C GLN A 147 17.99 3.37 -16.52
N ALA A 148 17.25 4.12 -15.72
CA ALA A 148 15.85 3.84 -15.44
C ALA A 148 15.01 5.11 -15.52
N LYS A 149 13.75 4.95 -15.91
CA LYS A 149 12.71 5.99 -15.79
C LYS A 149 11.46 5.37 -15.18
N LEU A 150 10.60 6.21 -14.61
CA LEU A 150 9.29 5.82 -14.11
C LEU A 150 8.21 6.49 -14.96
N THR A 151 7.21 5.73 -15.36
CA THR A 151 5.99 6.20 -16.01
C THR A 151 4.81 5.89 -15.11
N VAL A 152 4.13 6.93 -14.66
CA VAL A 152 2.89 6.84 -13.90
C VAL A 152 1.72 7.03 -14.85
N VAL A 153 0.81 6.06 -14.88
CA VAL A 153 -0.46 6.17 -15.60
C VAL A 153 -1.57 6.40 -14.59
N ASP A 154 -2.11 7.61 -14.59
CA ASP A 154 -3.14 8.06 -13.66
C ASP A 154 -4.53 7.83 -14.26
N ASN A 155 -5.16 6.73 -13.85
CA ASN A 155 -6.55 6.41 -14.21
C ASN A 155 -7.57 7.15 -13.32
N GLY A 156 -7.11 7.80 -12.24
CA GLY A 156 -7.93 8.40 -11.20
C GLY A 156 -8.18 9.90 -11.38
N GLY A 157 -7.33 10.58 -12.16
CA GLY A 157 -7.38 12.01 -12.41
C GLY A 157 -6.66 12.87 -11.37
N ASP A 158 -6.02 12.24 -10.38
CA ASP A 158 -5.25 12.92 -9.34
C ASP A 158 -4.28 11.96 -8.62
N SER A 159 -3.13 11.73 -9.26
CA SER A 159 -2.01 10.99 -8.68
C SER A 159 -1.14 11.86 -7.76
N GLY A 160 -1.21 13.19 -7.89
CA GLY A 160 -0.35 14.16 -7.22
C GLY A 160 1.16 13.99 -7.47
N VAL A 161 1.56 13.10 -8.39
CA VAL A 161 2.96 12.94 -8.82
C VAL A 161 3.28 14.06 -9.80
N ARG A 162 4.41 14.73 -9.59
CA ARG A 162 4.91 15.74 -10.52
C ARG A 162 5.83 15.10 -11.55
N GLU A 163 5.71 15.55 -12.80
CA GLU A 163 6.67 15.19 -13.83
C GLU A 163 8.06 15.74 -13.48
N THR A 164 9.08 14.94 -13.77
CA THR A 164 10.49 15.29 -13.59
C THR A 164 11.28 14.74 -14.78
N ALA A 165 12.59 15.01 -14.84
CA ALA A 165 13.43 14.40 -15.86
C ALA A 165 13.41 12.86 -15.80
N ASP A 166 13.15 12.26 -14.64
CA ASP A 166 13.20 10.81 -14.40
C ASP A 166 11.80 10.16 -14.26
N VAL A 167 10.73 10.98 -14.25
CA VAL A 167 9.34 10.54 -14.01
C VAL A 167 8.38 11.19 -15.01
N TYR A 168 7.68 10.36 -15.79
CA TYR A 168 6.61 10.76 -16.71
C TYR A 168 5.23 10.50 -16.11
N VAL A 169 4.23 11.35 -16.37
CA VAL A 169 2.86 11.17 -15.88
C VAL A 169 1.85 11.27 -17.03
N PHE A 170 1.12 10.19 -17.28
CA PHE A 170 0.04 10.17 -18.27
C PHE A 170 -1.31 10.11 -17.58
N GLN A 171 -2.14 11.11 -17.83
CA GLN A 171 -3.56 11.05 -17.52
C GLN A 171 -4.26 10.03 -18.43
N ASN A 172 -5.18 9.27 -17.86
CA ASN A 172 -5.89 8.21 -18.54
C ASN A 172 -7.30 8.06 -17.95
N GLU A 173 -8.28 7.64 -18.76
CA GLU A 173 -9.56 7.23 -18.19
C GLU A 173 -9.41 5.98 -17.32
N ASN A 174 -10.42 5.72 -16.50
CA ASN A 174 -10.51 4.46 -15.78
C ASN A 174 -10.84 3.29 -16.72
N LEU A 175 -9.81 2.78 -17.39
CA LEU A 175 -9.82 1.57 -18.19
C LEU A 175 -9.33 0.34 -17.38
N GLY A 176 -9.28 0.48 -16.04
CA GLY A 176 -8.81 -0.54 -15.12
C GLY A 176 -7.31 -0.77 -15.19
N GLY A 177 -6.81 -1.76 -14.44
CA GLY A 177 -5.38 -2.08 -14.39
C GLY A 177 -4.85 -2.46 -15.78
N ALA A 178 -5.57 -3.29 -16.53
CA ALA A 178 -5.16 -3.72 -17.86
C ALA A 178 -5.02 -2.55 -18.84
N GLY A 179 -5.98 -1.61 -18.82
CA GLY A 179 -5.93 -0.41 -19.64
C GLY A 179 -4.83 0.57 -19.23
N GLY A 180 -4.58 0.75 -17.93
CA GLY A 180 -3.52 1.63 -17.44
C GLY A 180 -2.12 1.10 -17.75
N PHE A 181 -1.84 -0.19 -17.50
CA PHE A 181 -0.59 -0.81 -17.91
C PHE A 181 -0.42 -0.79 -19.43
N GLY A 182 -1.48 -1.12 -20.18
CA GLY A 182 -1.46 -1.06 -21.63
C GLY A 182 -1.20 0.36 -22.18
N ARG A 183 -1.71 1.41 -21.53
CA ARG A 183 -1.38 2.81 -21.86
C ARG A 183 0.10 3.10 -21.69
N GLY A 184 0.69 2.75 -20.53
CA GLY A 184 2.12 2.97 -20.30
C GLY A 184 3.00 2.18 -21.27
N MET A 185 2.60 0.94 -21.59
CA MET A 185 3.28 0.12 -22.61
C MET A 185 3.21 0.79 -24.00
N TYR A 186 2.05 1.34 -24.35
CA TYR A 186 1.84 2.01 -25.63
C TYR A 186 2.71 3.26 -25.75
N GLU A 187 2.67 4.14 -24.74
CA GLU A 187 3.48 5.37 -24.74
C GLU A 187 4.97 5.06 -24.83
N THR A 188 5.42 3.99 -24.16
CA THR A 188 6.82 3.53 -24.22
C THR A 188 7.23 2.96 -25.57
N CYS A 189 6.38 2.11 -26.16
CA CYS A 189 6.78 1.34 -27.35
C CYS A 189 6.47 2.04 -28.68
N TYR A 190 5.44 2.88 -28.70
CA TYR A 190 4.83 3.43 -29.91
C TYR A 190 4.40 4.91 -29.80
N GLY A 191 4.15 5.42 -28.59
CA GLY A 191 3.65 6.76 -28.31
C GLY A 191 4.74 7.78 -27.95
N ALA A 192 4.52 8.57 -26.90
CA ALA A 192 5.38 9.71 -26.51
C ALA A 192 6.85 9.35 -26.38
N LEU A 193 7.10 8.19 -25.78
CA LEU A 193 8.38 7.82 -25.24
C LEU A 193 9.10 6.82 -26.15
N LYS A 194 8.60 6.60 -27.37
CA LYS A 194 9.19 5.64 -28.31
C LYS A 194 10.65 5.96 -28.66
N ASP A 195 11.00 7.25 -28.63
CA ASP A 195 12.32 7.77 -29.01
C ASP A 195 13.26 7.94 -27.79
N GLU A 196 12.81 7.61 -26.58
CA GLU A 196 13.63 7.66 -25.35
C GLU A 196 14.72 6.57 -25.28
N GLY A 197 14.76 5.64 -26.23
CA GLY A 197 15.79 4.59 -26.26
C GLY A 197 15.63 3.52 -25.17
N PHE A 198 14.43 3.32 -24.64
CA PHE A 198 14.16 2.21 -23.72
C PHE A 198 14.44 0.86 -24.39
N THR A 199 15.02 -0.07 -23.64
CA THR A 199 15.23 -1.46 -24.08
C THR A 199 14.22 -2.41 -23.44
N HIS A 200 13.74 -2.07 -22.25
CA HIS A 200 12.81 -2.87 -21.47
C HIS A 200 11.72 -2.01 -20.84
N ILE A 201 10.57 -2.63 -20.61
CA ILE A 201 9.53 -2.14 -19.71
C ILE A 201 9.46 -3.03 -18.47
N CYS A 202 9.10 -2.48 -17.32
CA CYS A 202 8.80 -3.26 -16.13
C CYS A 202 7.47 -2.78 -15.53
N LEU A 203 6.45 -3.63 -15.58
CA LEU A 203 5.13 -3.33 -15.01
C LEU A 203 5.18 -3.53 -13.49
N MET A 204 4.65 -2.58 -12.71
CA MET A 204 4.55 -2.68 -11.26
C MET A 204 3.28 -2.05 -10.69
N ASP A 205 2.74 -2.61 -9.61
CA ASP A 205 1.55 -2.07 -8.92
C ASP A 205 1.89 -0.78 -8.14
N ASP A 206 0.87 0.00 -7.79
CA ASP A 206 1.05 1.22 -6.98
C ASP A 206 1.10 0.94 -5.47
N ASP A 207 0.45 -0.12 -4.99
CA ASP A 207 0.32 -0.50 -3.58
C ASP A 207 1.34 -1.55 -3.09
N ILE A 208 2.49 -1.67 -3.76
CA ILE A 208 3.63 -2.48 -3.29
C ILE A 208 4.52 -1.70 -2.30
N TYR A 209 5.13 -2.42 -1.36
CA TYR A 209 6.18 -1.85 -0.51
C TYR A 209 7.52 -1.93 -1.26
N LEU A 210 7.90 -0.82 -1.91
CA LEU A 210 9.13 -0.74 -2.67
C LEU A 210 10.38 -0.62 -1.80
N HIS A 211 11.43 -1.29 -2.25
CA HIS A 211 12.79 -1.14 -1.74
C HIS A 211 13.74 -0.88 -2.93
N PRO A 212 14.72 0.05 -2.81
CA PRO A 212 15.63 0.38 -3.90
C PRO A 212 16.36 -0.82 -4.53
N GLU A 213 16.66 -1.84 -3.71
CA GLU A 213 17.30 -3.08 -4.17
C GLU A 213 16.47 -3.84 -5.23
N MET A 214 15.14 -3.71 -5.23
CA MET A 214 14.28 -4.35 -6.24
C MET A 214 14.60 -3.81 -7.64
N PHE A 215 14.74 -2.49 -7.77
CA PHE A 215 15.14 -1.84 -9.01
C PHE A 215 16.56 -2.22 -9.40
N PHE A 216 17.49 -2.19 -8.44
CA PHE A 216 18.88 -2.57 -8.68
C PHE A 216 19.02 -4.00 -9.21
N ARG A 217 18.41 -4.99 -8.55
CA ARG A 217 18.47 -6.41 -8.98
C ARG A 217 17.84 -6.60 -10.35
N ASN A 218 16.71 -5.94 -10.63
CA ASN A 218 16.07 -6.02 -11.94
C ASN A 218 16.96 -5.45 -13.04
N ASP A 219 17.52 -4.25 -12.85
CA ASP A 219 18.37 -3.64 -13.86
C ASP A 219 19.68 -4.40 -14.06
N MET A 220 20.24 -5.01 -13.02
CA MET A 220 21.37 -5.93 -13.17
C MET A 220 20.96 -7.16 -13.99
N LEU A 221 19.85 -7.83 -13.66
CA LEU A 221 19.36 -8.97 -14.45
C LEU A 221 19.15 -8.60 -15.92
N VAL A 222 18.54 -7.44 -16.19
CA VAL A 222 18.28 -6.92 -17.53
C VAL A 222 19.58 -6.70 -18.32
N LYS A 223 20.62 -6.13 -17.71
CA LYS A 223 21.93 -5.94 -18.37
C LYS A 223 22.60 -7.23 -18.83
N TYR A 224 22.36 -8.34 -18.11
CA TYR A 224 22.90 -9.65 -18.45
C TYR A 224 21.90 -10.55 -19.18
N MET A 225 20.67 -10.08 -19.41
CA MET A 225 19.56 -10.93 -19.87
C MET A 225 19.79 -11.44 -21.29
N LYS A 226 19.49 -12.73 -21.48
CA LYS A 226 19.45 -13.41 -22.78
C LYS A 226 18.22 -12.94 -23.59
N PRO A 227 18.27 -12.97 -24.94
CA PRO A 227 17.09 -12.73 -25.76
C PRO A 227 15.94 -13.70 -25.47
N ASN A 228 14.70 -13.28 -25.73
CA ASN A 228 13.48 -14.07 -25.52
C ASN A 228 13.32 -14.55 -24.06
N VAL A 229 13.61 -13.68 -23.10
CA VAL A 229 13.34 -13.90 -21.67
C VAL A 229 12.59 -12.70 -21.12
N HIS A 230 11.58 -12.95 -20.28
CA HIS A 230 10.97 -11.93 -19.45
C HIS A 230 11.01 -12.34 -17.98
N LEU A 231 11.11 -11.35 -17.09
CA LEU A 231 11.34 -11.56 -15.66
C LEU A 231 10.06 -11.30 -14.87
N GLY A 232 9.72 -12.21 -13.96
CA GLY A 232 8.73 -11.98 -12.92
C GLY A 232 9.35 -11.91 -11.54
N ALA A 233 8.58 -11.45 -10.56
CA ALA A 233 8.95 -11.47 -9.14
C ALA A 233 7.96 -12.31 -8.33
N PRO A 234 8.41 -13.15 -7.37
CA PRO A 234 7.52 -13.71 -6.38
C PRO A 234 6.95 -12.60 -5.49
N MET A 235 5.68 -12.72 -5.16
CA MET A 235 5.02 -11.86 -4.19
C MET A 235 5.12 -12.47 -2.79
N TYR A 236 5.63 -11.67 -1.86
CA TYR A 236 5.74 -11.97 -0.44
C TYR A 236 4.82 -11.05 0.35
N PRO A 237 4.08 -11.57 1.34
CA PRO A 237 3.20 -10.77 2.16
C PRO A 237 4.05 -9.85 3.04
N ALA A 238 3.76 -8.56 3.03
CA ALA A 238 4.34 -7.65 4.01
C ALA A 238 3.79 -8.00 5.40
N SER A 239 4.63 -8.57 6.27
CA SER A 239 4.34 -8.71 7.69
C SER A 239 4.61 -7.37 8.39
N PHE A 240 3.83 -7.05 9.44
CA PHE A 240 3.86 -5.77 10.16
C PHE A 240 5.28 -5.23 10.43
N LYS A 241 5.48 -3.94 10.08
CA LYS A 241 6.51 -2.93 10.43
C LYS A 241 7.99 -3.32 10.70
N SER A 242 8.39 -4.59 10.79
CA SER A 242 9.77 -4.98 11.15
C SER A 242 10.16 -6.44 10.82
N HIS A 243 9.39 -7.19 10.03
CA HIS A 243 9.64 -8.64 9.89
C HIS A 243 9.94 -9.09 8.46
N ILE A 244 10.92 -10.00 8.38
CA ILE A 244 11.15 -10.93 7.28
C ILE A 244 9.79 -11.49 6.82
N PRO A 245 9.43 -11.41 5.53
CA PRO A 245 8.24 -12.11 5.03
C PRO A 245 8.39 -13.59 5.35
N ASP A 246 7.51 -14.15 6.17
CA ASP A 246 7.69 -15.50 6.72
C ASP A 246 7.35 -16.60 5.70
N ARG A 247 6.57 -16.25 4.68
CA ARG A 247 6.04 -17.14 3.66
C ARG A 247 5.93 -16.49 2.29
N VAL A 248 5.72 -17.29 1.26
CA VAL A 248 5.41 -16.84 -0.11
C VAL A 248 3.90 -16.75 -0.30
N SER A 249 3.41 -15.66 -0.89
CA SER A 249 2.00 -15.52 -1.29
C SER A 249 1.75 -16.13 -2.67
N CYS A 250 2.63 -15.82 -3.62
CA CYS A 250 2.61 -16.40 -4.97
C CYS A 250 3.99 -16.29 -5.60
N PHE A 251 4.52 -17.43 -6.07
CA PHE A 251 5.72 -17.45 -6.89
C PHE A 251 5.44 -17.12 -8.35
N GLY A 252 4.32 -17.59 -8.87
CA GLY A 252 3.84 -17.45 -10.24
C GLY A 252 2.57 -18.29 -10.40
N HIS A 253 1.85 -18.17 -11.52
CA HIS A 253 0.60 -18.90 -11.72
C HIS A 253 0.74 -20.02 -12.75
N ARG A 254 0.01 -21.11 -12.51
CA ARG A 254 -0.23 -22.15 -13.51
C ARG A 254 -1.67 -22.08 -14.00
N PHE A 255 -1.84 -21.86 -15.30
CA PHE A 255 -3.13 -21.81 -15.95
C PHE A 255 -3.55 -23.21 -16.41
N LYS A 256 -4.68 -23.67 -15.90
CA LYS A 256 -5.31 -24.92 -16.32
C LYS A 256 -6.48 -24.57 -17.24
N GLY A 257 -6.25 -24.75 -18.54
CA GLY A 257 -7.29 -24.66 -19.56
C GLY A 257 -8.34 -25.75 -19.40
N GLY A 258 -9.51 -25.55 -20.01
CA GLY A 258 -10.61 -26.52 -19.97
C GLY A 258 -11.98 -25.88 -20.14
N HIS A 259 -13.05 -26.61 -19.77
CA HIS A 259 -14.42 -26.08 -19.86
C HIS A 259 -14.66 -24.92 -18.89
N HIS A 260 -14.01 -24.95 -17.72
CA HIS A 260 -13.96 -23.84 -16.77
C HIS A 260 -12.51 -23.62 -16.37
N PRO A 261 -11.84 -22.63 -16.97
CA PRO A 261 -10.43 -22.40 -16.70
C PRO A 261 -10.17 -22.04 -15.25
N SER A 262 -8.99 -22.41 -14.77
CA SER A 262 -8.52 -22.05 -13.43
C SER A 262 -7.06 -21.64 -13.45
N ASP A 263 -6.67 -20.88 -12.43
CA ASP A 263 -5.30 -20.47 -12.17
C ASP A 263 -4.94 -20.88 -10.74
N GLU A 264 -3.73 -21.42 -10.58
CA GLU A 264 -3.17 -21.89 -9.31
C GLU A 264 -1.90 -21.10 -9.00
N ALA A 265 -1.86 -20.48 -7.83
CA ALA A 265 -0.66 -19.79 -7.33
C ALA A 265 0.36 -20.83 -6.84
N LEU A 266 1.51 -20.92 -7.52
CA LEU A 266 2.61 -21.79 -7.15
C LEU A 266 3.36 -21.23 -5.93
N GLY A 267 3.93 -22.12 -5.12
CA GLY A 267 4.75 -21.75 -3.97
C GLY A 267 4.01 -21.12 -2.78
N ALA A 268 2.69 -20.91 -2.88
CA ALA A 268 1.90 -20.31 -1.81
C ALA A 268 2.04 -21.08 -0.49
N GLY A 269 2.41 -20.38 0.58
CA GLY A 269 2.61 -20.93 1.92
C GLY A 269 4.00 -21.49 2.22
N LEU A 270 4.93 -21.53 1.25
CA LEU A 270 6.32 -21.94 1.52
C LEU A 270 6.99 -20.95 2.46
N ARG A 271 7.68 -21.46 3.50
CA ARG A 271 8.38 -20.65 4.50
C ARG A 271 9.72 -20.15 3.95
N THR A 272 9.97 -18.85 4.00
CA THR A 272 11.14 -18.19 3.37
C THR A 272 12.48 -18.57 3.97
N ALA A 273 12.51 -18.91 5.27
CA ALA A 273 13.69 -19.45 5.96
C ALA A 273 13.98 -20.92 5.60
N ASN A 274 13.00 -21.67 5.07
CA ASN A 274 13.20 -23.07 4.66
C ASN A 274 13.66 -23.15 3.20
N ILE A 275 14.93 -22.81 2.95
CA ILE A 275 15.55 -22.81 1.61
C ILE A 275 15.37 -24.16 0.90
N GLY A 276 15.48 -25.27 1.63
CA GLY A 276 15.34 -26.63 1.09
C GLY A 276 13.99 -26.88 0.42
N SER A 277 12.92 -26.21 0.85
CA SER A 277 11.59 -26.33 0.25
C SER A 277 11.51 -25.67 -1.14
N PHE A 278 12.32 -24.65 -1.40
CA PHE A 278 12.39 -23.98 -2.71
C PHE A 278 13.09 -24.83 -3.76
N LEU A 279 13.96 -25.77 -3.36
CA LEU A 279 14.56 -26.74 -4.28
C LEU A 279 13.50 -27.67 -4.92
N LYS A 280 12.37 -27.89 -4.23
CA LYS A 280 11.24 -28.73 -4.70
C LYS A 280 10.13 -27.93 -5.38
N LEU A 281 10.24 -26.59 -5.42
CA LEU A 281 9.23 -25.72 -6.01
C LEU A 281 9.15 -25.96 -7.52
N ASN A 282 7.93 -26.05 -8.07
CA ASN A 282 7.76 -26.04 -9.53
C ASN A 282 8.22 -24.70 -10.11
N ARG A 283 9.33 -24.73 -10.87
CA ARG A 283 9.97 -23.55 -11.49
C ARG A 283 9.44 -23.20 -12.89
N ASN A 284 8.35 -23.84 -13.32
CA ASN A 284 7.73 -23.61 -14.64
C ASN A 284 6.30 -23.03 -14.49
N PRO A 285 6.16 -21.75 -14.09
CA PRO A 285 4.89 -21.05 -14.13
C PRO A 285 4.48 -20.69 -15.58
N ASP A 286 3.18 -20.60 -15.83
CA ASP A 286 2.63 -20.12 -17.10
C ASP A 286 2.57 -18.59 -17.14
N SER A 287 2.50 -17.93 -15.97
CA SER A 287 2.46 -16.47 -15.90
C SER A 287 3.02 -15.89 -14.59
N THR A 288 3.38 -14.61 -14.66
CA THR A 288 3.65 -13.74 -13.52
C THR A 288 2.61 -12.62 -13.49
N GLY A 289 2.29 -12.10 -12.31
CA GLY A 289 1.42 -10.93 -12.23
C GLY A 289 2.15 -9.65 -12.60
N TRP A 290 1.38 -8.62 -12.93
CA TRP A 290 1.89 -7.30 -13.29
C TRP A 290 2.23 -6.40 -12.09
N TRP A 291 2.26 -6.97 -10.88
CA TRP A 291 2.96 -6.37 -9.74
C TRP A 291 4.48 -6.26 -9.99
N TRP A 292 5.02 -7.16 -10.83
CA TRP A 292 6.38 -7.08 -11.38
C TRP A 292 6.51 -7.98 -12.61
N ASN A 293 6.62 -7.38 -13.78
CA ASN A 293 6.88 -8.10 -15.02
C ASN A 293 7.78 -7.27 -15.95
N CYS A 294 9.05 -7.65 -16.08
CA CYS A 294 10.03 -6.97 -16.92
C CYS A 294 10.17 -7.66 -18.28
N ILE A 295 9.92 -6.92 -19.35
CA ILE A 295 9.76 -7.44 -20.72
C ILE A 295 10.60 -6.58 -21.68
N ALA A 296 11.34 -7.22 -22.59
CA ALA A 296 12.04 -6.49 -23.63
C ALA A 296 11.06 -5.82 -24.60
N ILE A 297 11.34 -4.58 -25.02
CA ILE A 297 10.50 -3.86 -25.99
C ILE A 297 10.42 -4.62 -27.33
N ALA A 298 11.51 -5.30 -27.72
CA ALA A 298 11.50 -6.16 -28.90
C ALA A 298 10.44 -7.27 -28.81
N ASP A 299 10.26 -7.86 -27.63
CA ASP A 299 9.25 -8.91 -27.40
C ASP A 299 7.83 -8.33 -27.33
N VAL A 300 7.66 -7.12 -26.79
CA VAL A 300 6.38 -6.37 -26.88
C VAL A 300 6.02 -6.09 -28.34
N LYS A 301 6.99 -5.65 -29.16
CA LYS A 301 6.79 -5.41 -30.60
C LYS A 301 6.48 -6.68 -31.38
N LYS A 302 7.08 -7.80 -30.98
CA LYS A 302 6.85 -9.13 -31.56
C LYS A 302 5.45 -9.68 -31.24
N VAL A 303 4.96 -9.43 -30.02
CA VAL A 303 3.72 -10.02 -29.49
C VAL A 303 2.50 -9.12 -29.68
N GLY A 304 2.69 -7.81 -29.75
CA GLY A 304 1.63 -6.80 -29.76
C GLY A 304 1.21 -6.38 -28.35
N MET A 305 0.32 -5.40 -28.26
CA MET A 305 -0.22 -4.86 -27.00
C MET A 305 -1.06 -5.89 -26.23
N PRO A 306 -1.37 -5.66 -24.95
CA PRO A 306 -2.31 -6.51 -24.21
C PRO A 306 -3.69 -6.60 -24.86
N TYR A 307 -4.42 -7.68 -24.61
CA TYR A 307 -5.83 -7.72 -24.97
C TYR A 307 -6.62 -6.73 -24.06
N PRO A 308 -7.56 -5.93 -24.58
CA PRO A 308 -8.22 -4.84 -23.84
C PRO A 308 -9.27 -5.37 -22.84
N LEU A 309 -8.79 -6.02 -21.77
CA LEU A 309 -9.57 -6.35 -20.59
C LEU A 309 -9.61 -5.12 -19.65
N PHE A 310 -10.45 -5.18 -18.61
CA PHE A 310 -10.49 -4.14 -17.57
C PHE A 310 -9.53 -4.48 -16.42
N VAL A 311 -9.70 -5.66 -15.83
CA VAL A 311 -8.84 -6.25 -14.77
C VAL A 311 -8.87 -7.77 -14.87
N LYS A 312 -7.82 -8.44 -14.38
CA LYS A 312 -7.68 -9.90 -14.25
C LYS A 312 -7.52 -10.64 -15.58
N MET A 313 -6.62 -11.63 -15.58
CA MET A 313 -6.27 -12.51 -16.71
C MET A 313 -5.56 -11.81 -17.86
N ASP A 314 -5.37 -10.50 -17.78
CA ASP A 314 -4.49 -9.68 -18.60
C ASP A 314 -3.03 -10.15 -18.49
N ASP A 315 -2.57 -10.33 -17.26
CA ASP A 315 -1.25 -10.87 -16.93
C ASP A 315 -1.02 -12.31 -17.43
N VAL A 316 -2.02 -13.17 -17.24
CA VAL A 316 -2.02 -14.57 -17.70
C VAL A 316 -2.05 -14.64 -19.23
N GLU A 317 -2.93 -13.87 -19.87
CA GLU A 317 -3.05 -13.80 -21.33
C GLU A 317 -1.72 -13.39 -21.96
N TYR A 318 -1.14 -12.30 -21.48
CA TYR A 318 0.07 -11.75 -22.05
C TYR A 318 1.29 -12.67 -21.85
N SER A 319 1.42 -13.28 -20.67
CA SER A 319 2.51 -14.24 -20.40
C SER A 319 2.41 -15.49 -21.28
N LEU A 320 1.20 -16.04 -21.45
CA LEU A 320 1.00 -17.17 -22.35
C LEU A 320 1.31 -16.80 -23.81
N ARG A 321 0.93 -15.60 -24.24
CA ARG A 321 1.20 -15.14 -25.61
C ARG A 321 2.69 -14.88 -25.87
N LEU A 322 3.42 -14.39 -24.86
CA LEU A 322 4.89 -14.33 -24.88
C LEU A 322 5.50 -15.73 -25.07
N GLN A 323 5.01 -16.72 -24.31
CA GLN A 323 5.47 -18.11 -24.42
C GLN A 323 5.16 -18.74 -25.79
N ASP A 324 3.97 -18.49 -26.36
CA ASP A 324 3.61 -18.93 -27.71
C ASP A 324 4.56 -18.35 -28.79
N LYS A 325 5.27 -17.25 -28.48
CA LYS A 325 6.33 -16.65 -29.33
C LYS A 325 7.74 -17.03 -28.88
N GLY A 326 7.90 -18.01 -28.01
CA GLY A 326 9.19 -18.52 -27.54
C GLY A 326 9.88 -17.66 -26.48
N VAL A 327 9.19 -16.67 -25.90
CA VAL A 327 9.72 -15.83 -24.81
C VAL A 327 9.48 -16.53 -23.48
N LYS A 328 10.56 -16.86 -22.77
CA LYS A 328 10.52 -17.67 -21.56
C LYS A 328 10.36 -16.81 -20.31
N LEU A 329 9.45 -17.19 -19.42
CA LEU A 329 9.33 -16.61 -18.09
C LEU A 329 10.40 -17.16 -17.17
N VAL A 330 11.18 -16.28 -16.51
CA VAL A 330 12.07 -16.65 -15.41
C VAL A 330 11.72 -15.81 -14.19
N ILE A 331 11.57 -16.45 -13.03
CA ILE A 331 11.27 -15.79 -11.76
C ILE A 331 12.37 -16.14 -10.75
N PRO A 332 13.37 -15.24 -10.57
CA PRO A 332 14.35 -15.36 -9.49
C PRO A 332 13.69 -15.25 -8.13
N THR A 333 14.00 -16.15 -7.19
CA THR A 333 13.43 -16.07 -5.83
C THR A 333 13.88 -14.82 -5.08
N SER A 334 15.05 -14.28 -5.44
CA SER A 334 15.62 -13.07 -4.87
C SER A 334 15.14 -11.79 -5.56
N LEU A 335 14.37 -11.84 -6.66
CA LEU A 335 13.72 -10.65 -7.20
C LEU A 335 12.32 -10.57 -6.61
N TRP A 336 12.21 -10.10 -5.37
CA TRP A 336 10.97 -10.16 -4.58
C TRP A 336 10.14 -8.89 -4.70
N VAL A 337 8.83 -9.03 -4.49
CA VAL A 337 7.89 -7.91 -4.29
C VAL A 337 7.20 -8.09 -2.96
N LEU A 338 7.20 -7.03 -2.17
CA LEU A 338 6.45 -6.98 -0.92
C LEU A 338 5.10 -6.35 -1.19
N HIS A 339 4.03 -7.06 -0.89
CA HIS A 339 2.66 -6.60 -1.11
C HIS A 339 1.75 -7.21 -0.05
N ASP A 340 0.64 -6.59 0.27
CA ASP A 340 -0.33 -7.22 1.16
C ASP A 340 -0.89 -8.52 0.51
N ASP A 341 -1.15 -9.56 1.29
CA ASP A 341 -1.68 -10.83 0.76
C ASP A 341 -2.92 -10.58 -0.13
N PHE A 342 -3.01 -11.30 -1.27
CA PHE A 342 -4.10 -11.20 -2.25
C PHE A 342 -5.47 -11.45 -1.61
N GLU A 343 -6.11 -10.45 -1.03
CA GLU A 343 -7.39 -10.65 -0.38
C GLU A 343 -8.37 -9.52 -0.63
N GLU A 344 -8.74 -9.42 -1.92
CA GLU A 344 -10.12 -9.23 -2.36
C GLU A 344 -10.61 -10.44 -3.19
N LYS A 345 -10.07 -11.65 -2.94
CA LYS A 345 -10.27 -12.84 -3.80
C LYS A 345 -11.73 -13.24 -4.06
N TYR A 346 -12.71 -12.68 -3.35
CA TYR A 346 -14.10 -13.10 -3.42
C TYR A 346 -15.13 -11.98 -3.33
N SER A 347 -14.78 -10.73 -3.65
CA SER A 347 -15.84 -9.75 -3.92
C SER A 347 -16.63 -10.21 -5.15
N ALA A 348 -17.94 -9.95 -5.16
CA ALA A 348 -18.79 -10.37 -6.28
C ALA A 348 -18.33 -9.72 -7.60
N VAL A 349 -17.81 -8.48 -7.53
CA VAL A 349 -17.21 -7.72 -8.65
C VAL A 349 -15.98 -8.43 -9.22
N MET A 350 -15.02 -8.83 -8.38
CA MET A 350 -13.80 -9.48 -8.87
C MET A 350 -14.09 -10.85 -9.48
N GLN A 351 -15.08 -11.57 -8.94
CA GLN A 351 -15.52 -12.85 -9.51
C GLN A 351 -16.16 -12.67 -10.89
N TYR A 352 -16.93 -11.60 -11.13
CA TYR A 352 -17.44 -11.28 -12.46
C TYR A 352 -16.32 -11.22 -13.50
N PHE A 353 -15.31 -10.38 -13.26
CA PHE A 353 -14.19 -10.20 -14.19
C PHE A 353 -13.37 -11.49 -14.34
N ARG A 354 -13.11 -12.21 -13.24
CA ARG A 354 -12.34 -13.47 -13.27
C ARG A 354 -13.02 -14.53 -14.13
N PHE A 355 -14.32 -14.80 -13.95
CA PHE A 355 -15.02 -15.81 -14.75
C PHE A 355 -15.15 -15.38 -16.21
N ARG A 356 -15.58 -14.14 -16.45
CA ARG A 356 -15.74 -13.57 -17.80
C ARG A 356 -14.44 -13.67 -18.59
N ASN A 357 -13.34 -13.19 -18.01
CA ASN A 357 -12.06 -13.09 -18.71
C ASN A 357 -11.37 -14.46 -18.86
N ARG A 358 -11.60 -15.41 -17.95
CA ARG A 358 -11.15 -16.80 -18.14
C ARG A 358 -11.79 -17.43 -19.38
N TRP A 359 -13.09 -17.22 -19.61
CA TRP A 359 -13.74 -17.71 -20.84
C TRP A 359 -13.17 -17.04 -22.08
N ILE A 360 -12.97 -15.71 -22.05
CA ILE A 360 -12.33 -14.98 -23.14
C ILE A 360 -10.94 -15.55 -23.44
N LEU A 361 -10.09 -15.71 -22.42
CA LEU A 361 -8.76 -16.29 -22.56
C LEU A 361 -8.80 -17.69 -23.18
N GLN A 362 -9.73 -18.54 -22.74
CA GLN A 362 -9.93 -19.86 -23.34
C GLN A 362 -10.25 -19.76 -24.85
N PHE A 363 -11.06 -18.79 -25.26
CA PHE A 363 -11.42 -18.60 -26.67
C PHE A 363 -10.25 -18.11 -27.51
N LEU A 364 -9.51 -17.12 -27.00
CA LEU A 364 -8.32 -16.57 -27.65
C LEU A 364 -7.28 -17.65 -27.91
N ARG A 365 -7.13 -18.61 -26.98
CA ARG A 365 -6.21 -19.75 -27.11
C ARG A 365 -6.73 -20.91 -27.96
N GLY A 366 -7.82 -20.72 -28.70
CA GLY A 366 -8.40 -21.77 -29.54
C GLY A 366 -9.13 -22.87 -28.76
N GLY A 367 -9.29 -22.71 -27.45
CA GLY A 367 -10.01 -23.63 -26.60
C GLY A 367 -11.49 -23.71 -27.01
N ARG A 368 -11.97 -24.94 -27.21
CA ARG A 368 -13.36 -25.22 -27.55
C ARG A 368 -14.05 -25.88 -26.36
N PRO A 369 -14.82 -25.13 -25.55
CA PRO A 369 -15.60 -25.77 -24.50
C PRO A 369 -16.64 -26.69 -25.13
N VAL A 370 -16.60 -27.98 -24.77
CA VAL A 370 -17.71 -28.90 -25.07
C VAL A 370 -18.97 -28.35 -24.40
N HIS A 371 -19.96 -28.00 -25.23
CA HIS A 371 -21.16 -27.27 -24.82
C HIS A 371 -21.83 -27.86 -23.57
N GLN A 372 -22.08 -29.18 -23.58
CA GLN A 372 -22.73 -29.88 -22.47
C GLN A 372 -21.94 -29.75 -21.16
N SER A 373 -20.62 -29.94 -21.21
CA SER A 373 -19.75 -29.86 -20.03
C SER A 373 -19.64 -28.43 -19.49
N PHE A 374 -19.54 -27.44 -20.39
CA PHE A 374 -19.55 -26.02 -20.01
C PHE A 374 -20.83 -25.64 -19.28
N VAL A 375 -21.99 -25.98 -19.86
CA VAL A 375 -23.32 -25.69 -19.29
C VAL A 375 -23.50 -26.40 -17.95
N ALA A 376 -23.10 -27.67 -17.84
CA ALA A 376 -23.20 -28.43 -16.60
C ALA A 376 -22.39 -27.78 -15.46
N HIS A 377 -21.15 -27.38 -15.74
CA HIS A 377 -20.30 -26.71 -14.75
C HIS A 377 -20.80 -25.30 -14.42
N LEU A 378 -21.22 -24.51 -15.41
CA LEU A 378 -21.76 -23.18 -15.18
C LEU A 378 -23.01 -23.25 -14.30
N ARG A 379 -23.92 -24.18 -14.60
CA ARG A 379 -25.08 -24.49 -13.76
C ARG A 379 -24.66 -24.85 -12.34
N LYS A 380 -23.68 -25.75 -12.18
CA LYS A 380 -23.16 -26.16 -10.87
C LYS A 380 -22.64 -24.96 -10.06
N THR A 381 -21.89 -24.06 -10.69
CA THR A 381 -21.33 -22.87 -10.04
C THR A 381 -22.43 -21.87 -9.64
N ILE A 382 -23.39 -21.58 -10.54
CA ILE A 382 -24.53 -20.70 -10.24
C ILE A 382 -25.34 -21.26 -9.08
N VAL A 383 -25.67 -22.56 -9.11
CA VAL A 383 -26.42 -23.24 -8.04
C VAL A 383 -25.63 -23.22 -6.74
N GLY A 384 -24.31 -23.43 -6.77
CA GLY A 384 -23.44 -23.33 -5.61
C GLY A 384 -23.51 -21.96 -4.94
N PHE A 385 -23.48 -20.87 -5.72
CA PHE A 385 -23.65 -19.52 -5.19
C PHE A 385 -25.04 -19.30 -4.58
N ILE A 386 -26.10 -19.82 -5.21
CA ILE A 386 -27.47 -19.74 -4.66
C ILE A 386 -27.57 -20.50 -3.33
N MET A 387 -27.04 -21.73 -3.25
CA MET A 387 -26.98 -22.55 -2.04
C MET A 387 -26.14 -21.91 -0.93
N ALA A 388 -25.18 -21.07 -1.31
CA ALA A 388 -24.37 -20.23 -0.41
C ALA A 388 -25.08 -18.92 0.00
N ARG A 389 -26.28 -18.63 -0.54
CA ARG A 389 -27.02 -17.36 -0.39
C ARG A 389 -26.30 -16.15 -1.00
N LYS A 390 -25.31 -16.41 -1.87
CA LYS A 390 -24.56 -15.40 -2.63
C LYS A 390 -25.25 -15.10 -3.96
N TYR A 391 -26.39 -14.41 -3.89
CA TYR A 391 -27.22 -14.15 -5.06
C TYR A 391 -26.62 -13.09 -6.00
N GLU A 392 -25.84 -12.14 -5.48
CA GLU A 392 -25.16 -11.12 -6.30
C GLU A 392 -24.06 -11.78 -7.12
N HIS A 393 -23.28 -12.70 -6.52
CA HIS A 393 -22.35 -13.56 -7.26
C HIS A 393 -23.05 -14.36 -8.37
N ALA A 394 -24.17 -15.02 -8.07
CA ALA A 394 -24.92 -15.77 -9.08
C ALA A 394 -25.47 -14.87 -10.20
N THR A 395 -25.96 -13.68 -9.84
CA THR A 395 -26.45 -12.67 -10.80
C THR A 395 -25.34 -12.22 -11.73
N LEU A 396 -24.18 -11.90 -11.17
CA LEU A 396 -23.02 -11.44 -11.91
C LEU A 396 -22.41 -12.55 -12.78
N LEU A 397 -22.39 -13.80 -12.33
CA LEU A 397 -21.91 -14.90 -13.16
C LEU A 397 -22.77 -15.11 -14.43
N ILE A 398 -24.10 -15.04 -14.28
CA ILE A 398 -25.03 -15.06 -15.43
C ILE A 398 -24.77 -13.85 -16.34
N ARG A 399 -24.59 -12.66 -15.76
CA ARG A 399 -24.31 -11.44 -16.52
C ARG A 399 -22.99 -11.52 -17.28
N GLY A 400 -21.95 -12.10 -16.66
CA GLY A 400 -20.65 -12.32 -17.30
C GLY A 400 -20.79 -13.15 -18.57
N LEU A 401 -21.61 -14.21 -18.54
CA LEU A 401 -21.90 -15.00 -19.74
C LEU A 401 -22.60 -14.15 -20.80
N GLN A 402 -23.62 -13.37 -20.40
CA GLN A 402 -24.37 -12.51 -21.32
C GLN A 402 -23.47 -11.46 -21.99
N ASP A 403 -22.50 -10.90 -21.26
CA ASP A 403 -21.59 -9.90 -21.81
C ASP A 403 -20.54 -10.53 -22.73
N VAL A 404 -20.03 -11.73 -22.42
CA VAL A 404 -19.19 -12.51 -23.36
C VAL A 404 -19.93 -12.81 -24.65
N LEU A 405 -21.20 -13.23 -24.57
CA LEU A 405 -22.00 -13.62 -25.74
C LEU A 405 -22.29 -12.47 -26.71
N LYS A 406 -22.13 -11.21 -26.29
CA LYS A 406 -22.24 -10.04 -27.18
C LYS A 406 -20.98 -9.80 -28.03
N GLY A 407 -19.92 -10.57 -27.79
CA GLY A 407 -18.70 -10.52 -28.59
C GLY A 407 -17.64 -9.51 -28.13
N PRO A 408 -16.49 -9.50 -28.81
CA PRO A 408 -15.30 -8.77 -28.36
C PRO A 408 -15.46 -7.25 -28.37
N GLU A 409 -16.15 -6.66 -29.36
CA GLU A 409 -16.36 -5.20 -29.43
C GLU A 409 -17.11 -4.67 -28.21
N HIS A 410 -18.15 -5.39 -27.76
CA HIS A 410 -18.90 -5.00 -26.57
C HIS A 410 -18.02 -5.02 -25.31
N VAL A 411 -17.15 -6.01 -25.18
CA VAL A 411 -16.26 -6.13 -24.01
C VAL A 411 -15.23 -5.00 -23.99
N ALA A 412 -14.68 -4.63 -25.15
CA ALA A 412 -13.66 -3.59 -25.24
C ALA A 412 -14.25 -2.16 -25.11
N ASN A 413 -15.33 -1.87 -25.83
CA ASN A 413 -15.80 -0.48 -26.01
C ASN A 413 -16.74 -0.01 -24.89
N ASN A 414 -17.37 -0.93 -24.15
CA ASN A 414 -18.36 -0.59 -23.13
C ASN A 414 -17.85 -0.81 -21.69
N THR A 415 -16.53 -0.74 -21.48
CA THR A 415 -15.90 -1.04 -20.19
C THR A 415 -16.48 -0.24 -19.01
N THR A 416 -16.68 1.07 -19.17
CA THR A 416 -17.25 1.94 -18.14
C THR A 416 -18.69 1.56 -17.78
N GLU A 417 -19.55 1.38 -18.80
CA GLU A 417 -20.96 0.97 -18.60
C GLU A 417 -21.06 -0.41 -17.92
N ILE A 418 -20.19 -1.34 -18.31
CA ILE A 418 -20.11 -2.67 -17.71
C ILE A 418 -19.75 -2.54 -16.22
N LEU A 419 -18.72 -1.75 -15.89
CA LEU A 419 -18.29 -1.52 -14.52
C LEU A 419 -19.41 -0.92 -13.66
N GLU A 420 -20.03 0.16 -14.12
CA GLU A 420 -21.15 0.81 -13.43
C GLU A 420 -22.30 -0.17 -13.18
N LYS A 421 -22.63 -0.99 -14.19
CA LYS A 421 -23.67 -2.00 -14.04
C LYS A 421 -23.31 -3.07 -13.02
N VAL A 422 -22.07 -3.56 -13.05
CA VAL A 422 -21.58 -4.55 -12.07
C VAL A 422 -21.63 -3.98 -10.66
N LEU A 423 -21.14 -2.74 -10.45
CA LEU A 423 -21.17 -2.07 -9.15
C LEU A 423 -22.61 -1.84 -8.65
N SER A 424 -23.54 -1.47 -9.53
CA SER A 424 -24.96 -1.28 -9.16
C SER A 424 -25.66 -2.55 -8.63
N ILE A 425 -25.15 -3.73 -9.00
CA ILE A 425 -25.69 -5.03 -8.56
C ILE A 425 -25.17 -5.41 -7.18
N VAL A 426 -23.94 -5.03 -6.83
CA VAL A 426 -23.28 -5.44 -5.58
C VAL A 426 -23.63 -4.47 -4.47
N LYS A 427 -24.61 -4.85 -3.65
CA LYS A 427 -25.08 -4.04 -2.53
C LYS A 427 -24.73 -4.67 -1.19
N VAL A 428 -24.86 -5.99 -1.10
CA VAL A 428 -24.71 -6.75 0.15
C VAL A 428 -23.42 -7.56 0.17
N GLU A 429 -23.01 -8.13 -0.96
CA GLU A 429 -21.89 -9.08 -1.07
C GLU A 429 -20.56 -8.36 -1.33
N LYS A 430 -20.35 -7.26 -0.60
CA LYS A 430 -19.10 -6.50 -0.53
C LYS A 430 -18.53 -6.57 0.89
N ASN A 431 -17.22 -6.77 1.00
CA ASN A 431 -16.57 -6.80 2.30
C ASN A 431 -16.72 -5.44 3.00
N VAL A 432 -17.12 -5.47 4.26
CA VAL A 432 -17.13 -4.33 5.18
C VAL A 432 -16.31 -4.68 6.42
N PRO A 433 -15.78 -3.68 7.15
CA PRO A 433 -15.12 -3.92 8.43
C PRO A 433 -16.00 -4.74 9.39
N MET A 434 -15.40 -5.78 9.98
CA MET A 434 -16.03 -6.75 10.87
C MET A 434 -14.99 -7.28 11.87
N ILE A 435 -14.73 -6.47 12.90
CA ILE A 435 -13.70 -6.70 13.93
C ILE A 435 -13.99 -7.95 14.77
N ALA A 436 -15.26 -8.15 15.12
CA ALA A 436 -15.72 -9.31 15.88
C ALA A 436 -16.97 -9.90 15.25
N LEU A 437 -17.19 -11.20 15.50
CA LEU A 437 -18.43 -11.87 15.15
C LEU A 437 -19.56 -11.45 16.10
N PRO A 438 -20.81 -11.36 15.63
CA PRO A 438 -21.94 -11.16 16.52
C PRO A 438 -22.06 -12.28 17.56
N LYS A 439 -22.55 -11.96 18.77
CA LYS A 439 -22.84 -12.97 19.81
C LYS A 439 -23.90 -13.96 19.32
N GLY A 440 -23.74 -15.25 19.67
CA GLY A 440 -24.71 -16.31 19.34
C GLY A 440 -24.61 -16.89 17.92
N VAL A 441 -23.50 -16.66 17.20
CA VAL A 441 -23.31 -17.16 15.83
C VAL A 441 -22.45 -18.42 15.81
N THR A 442 -22.89 -19.46 15.09
CA THR A 442 -22.18 -20.75 15.03
C THR A 442 -21.20 -20.80 13.85
N ARG A 443 -19.91 -21.09 14.12
CA ARG A 443 -18.92 -21.33 13.05
C ARG A 443 -19.21 -22.66 12.35
N ALA A 444 -19.36 -22.60 11.03
CA ALA A 444 -19.83 -23.73 10.23
C ALA A 444 -18.71 -24.43 9.44
N ASN A 445 -17.48 -23.91 9.40
CA ASN A 445 -16.36 -24.50 8.63
C ASN A 445 -16.14 -26.00 8.90
N GLY A 446 -16.28 -26.45 10.16
CA GLY A 446 -16.11 -27.84 10.56
C GLY A 446 -17.34 -28.76 10.34
N ARG A 447 -18.46 -28.23 9.84
CA ARG A 447 -19.67 -29.03 9.60
C ARG A 447 -19.44 -29.99 8.43
N LYS A 448 -19.48 -31.29 8.71
CA LYS A 448 -19.39 -32.35 7.69
C LYS A 448 -20.63 -32.37 6.79
N ALA A 449 -20.45 -32.76 5.54
CA ALA A 449 -21.56 -33.02 4.61
C ALA A 449 -22.54 -34.05 5.21
N PRO A 450 -23.83 -34.00 4.84
CA PRO A 450 -24.81 -35.00 5.27
C PRO A 450 -24.33 -36.40 4.89
N ARG A 451 -24.39 -37.35 5.84
CA ARG A 451 -23.89 -38.72 5.64
C ARG A 451 -24.98 -39.64 5.11
N LEU A 452 -26.20 -39.51 5.61
CA LEU A 452 -27.35 -40.32 5.20
C LEU A 452 -27.84 -39.90 3.81
N TRP A 453 -28.17 -40.88 2.98
CA TRP A 453 -28.71 -40.66 1.63
C TRP A 453 -29.95 -39.77 1.64
N VAL A 454 -30.90 -40.02 2.56
CA VAL A 454 -32.13 -39.23 2.72
C VAL A 454 -31.82 -37.75 2.98
N GLU A 455 -30.84 -37.46 3.84
CA GLU A 455 -30.45 -36.07 4.14
C GLU A 455 -29.73 -35.39 2.97
N ARG A 456 -28.96 -36.15 2.17
CA ARG A 456 -28.33 -35.62 0.94
C ARG A 456 -29.39 -35.26 -0.09
N VAL A 457 -30.35 -36.16 -0.32
CA VAL A 457 -31.47 -35.92 -1.24
C VAL A 457 -32.30 -34.74 -0.76
N PHE A 458 -32.67 -34.69 0.52
CA PHE A 458 -33.41 -33.57 1.10
C PHE A 458 -32.65 -32.24 0.96
N ASN A 459 -31.35 -32.21 1.27
CA ASN A 459 -30.55 -30.99 1.08
C ASN A 459 -30.42 -30.59 -0.39
N MET A 460 -30.33 -31.54 -1.32
CA MET A 460 -30.30 -31.23 -2.74
C MET A 460 -31.63 -30.66 -3.22
N LEU A 461 -32.75 -31.32 -2.91
CA LEU A 461 -34.10 -30.89 -3.28
C LEU A 461 -34.47 -29.54 -2.68
N THR A 462 -34.05 -29.29 -1.44
CA THR A 462 -34.27 -28.00 -0.77
C THR A 462 -33.20 -26.96 -1.06
N LEU A 463 -32.20 -27.26 -1.91
CA LEU A 463 -31.08 -26.37 -2.25
C LEU A 463 -30.33 -25.85 -1.01
N ASN A 464 -29.87 -26.76 -0.16
CA ASN A 464 -29.19 -26.47 1.10
C ASN A 464 -30.13 -25.92 2.19
N SER A 465 -31.33 -26.50 2.31
CA SER A 465 -32.41 -26.03 3.20
C SER A 465 -32.91 -24.62 2.88
N HIS A 466 -32.84 -24.21 1.60
CA HIS A 466 -33.31 -22.91 1.10
C HIS A 466 -34.82 -22.70 1.31
N TYR A 467 -35.58 -23.79 1.25
CA TYR A 467 -37.03 -23.82 1.44
C TYR A 467 -37.45 -24.48 2.76
N SER A 468 -36.53 -24.60 3.73
CA SER A 468 -36.82 -25.19 5.05
C SER A 468 -37.26 -24.12 6.07
N LEU A 469 -38.10 -24.49 7.04
CA LEU A 469 -38.54 -23.60 8.13
C LEU A 469 -37.46 -23.34 9.22
N ARG A 470 -36.34 -24.06 9.19
CA ARG A 470 -35.25 -23.89 10.18
C ARG A 470 -34.43 -22.62 9.90
N ASN A 471 -34.08 -21.91 10.98
CA ASN A 471 -33.47 -20.57 10.94
C ASN A 471 -32.24 -20.46 11.87
N GLU A 472 -31.06 -20.85 11.39
CA GLU A 472 -29.80 -20.63 12.12
C GLU A 472 -29.07 -19.36 11.62
N HIS A 473 -28.21 -18.78 12.47
CA HIS A 473 -27.20 -17.81 12.03
C HIS A 473 -25.83 -18.49 12.05
N LEU A 474 -25.21 -18.60 10.88
CA LEU A 474 -23.94 -19.29 10.68
C LEU A 474 -22.82 -18.34 10.26
N VAL A 475 -21.58 -18.71 10.56
CA VAL A 475 -20.37 -18.06 10.06
C VAL A 475 -19.54 -19.04 9.25
N ILE A 476 -19.06 -18.57 8.10
CA ILE A 476 -17.98 -19.20 7.34
C ILE A 476 -16.77 -18.29 7.44
N ASP A 477 -15.72 -18.79 8.09
CA ASP A 477 -14.42 -18.14 8.06
C ASP A 477 -13.75 -18.43 6.71
N THR A 478 -13.52 -17.41 5.90
CA THR A 478 -12.97 -17.55 4.56
C THR A 478 -11.48 -17.89 4.53
N THR A 479 -10.79 -17.82 5.68
CA THR A 479 -9.37 -18.20 5.79
C THR A 479 -9.16 -19.72 5.86
N SER A 480 -10.23 -20.49 6.06
CA SER A 480 -10.17 -21.95 6.11
C SER A 480 -11.19 -22.59 5.17
N LYS A 481 -10.92 -23.82 4.75
CA LYS A 481 -11.83 -24.57 3.87
C LYS A 481 -13.16 -24.83 4.60
N ALA A 482 -14.24 -24.78 3.86
CA ALA A 482 -15.58 -25.14 4.32
C ALA A 482 -16.28 -26.02 3.28
N ASP A 483 -17.06 -26.99 3.76
CA ASP A 483 -17.90 -27.81 2.89
C ASP A 483 -19.01 -26.94 2.23
N PRO A 484 -19.34 -27.13 0.94
CA PRO A 484 -20.42 -26.36 0.28
C PRO A 484 -21.78 -26.45 0.99
N THR A 485 -22.04 -27.56 1.69
CA THR A 485 -23.27 -27.79 2.47
C THR A 485 -23.16 -27.34 3.92
N ALA A 486 -22.02 -26.82 4.36
CA ALA A 486 -21.78 -26.37 5.74
C ALA A 486 -22.82 -25.33 6.18
N VAL A 487 -23.29 -24.53 5.23
CA VAL A 487 -24.26 -23.47 5.49
C VAL A 487 -25.71 -23.96 5.48
N ARG A 488 -26.00 -25.27 5.39
CA ARG A 488 -27.38 -25.79 5.50
C ARG A 488 -28.09 -25.26 6.75
N LYS A 489 -29.42 -25.09 6.68
CA LYS A 489 -30.30 -24.53 7.73
C LYS A 489 -30.06 -23.05 8.12
N GLY A 490 -29.03 -22.39 7.59
CA GLY A 490 -28.79 -20.97 7.85
C GLY A 490 -29.90 -20.06 7.27
N LEU A 491 -30.57 -19.28 8.09
CA LEU A 491 -31.32 -18.11 7.63
C LEU A 491 -30.34 -16.98 7.28
N TRP A 492 -29.34 -16.79 8.14
CA TRP A 492 -28.27 -15.81 7.96
C TRP A 492 -26.93 -16.52 7.86
N VAL A 493 -26.08 -16.07 6.92
CA VAL A 493 -24.69 -16.51 6.83
C VAL A 493 -23.79 -15.30 6.77
N THR A 494 -22.84 -15.25 7.69
CA THR A 494 -21.75 -14.29 7.67
C THR A 494 -20.53 -14.95 7.04
N TYR A 495 -20.04 -14.39 5.94
CA TYR A 495 -18.73 -14.72 5.39
C TYR A 495 -17.72 -13.74 6.00
N TRP A 496 -16.82 -14.24 6.82
CA TRP A 496 -15.88 -13.42 7.60
C TRP A 496 -14.46 -13.85 7.30
N ASN A 497 -13.56 -12.90 7.09
CA ASN A 497 -12.13 -13.14 7.06
C ASN A 497 -11.57 -12.81 8.44
N SER A 498 -11.19 -13.84 9.19
CA SER A 498 -10.69 -13.69 10.57
C SER A 498 -9.34 -12.99 10.68
N HIS A 499 -8.52 -13.02 9.62
CA HIS A 499 -7.22 -12.33 9.57
C HIS A 499 -7.41 -10.83 9.30
N LYS A 500 -8.16 -10.48 8.25
CA LYS A 500 -8.36 -9.06 7.84
C LYS A 500 -9.48 -8.34 8.58
N LYS A 501 -10.24 -9.04 9.42
CA LYS A 501 -11.36 -8.46 10.17
C LYS A 501 -12.37 -7.75 9.26
N VAL A 502 -12.69 -8.37 8.13
CA VAL A 502 -13.69 -7.91 7.17
C VAL A 502 -14.64 -9.03 6.81
N GLY A 503 -15.84 -8.70 6.34
CA GLY A 503 -16.78 -9.72 5.89
C GLY A 503 -18.08 -9.13 5.36
N PHE A 504 -19.02 -10.00 5.04
CA PHE A 504 -20.37 -9.60 4.66
C PHE A 504 -21.40 -10.62 5.12
N LYS A 505 -22.64 -10.16 5.29
CA LYS A 505 -23.75 -10.96 5.82
C LYS A 505 -24.83 -11.11 4.77
N VAL A 506 -25.19 -12.35 4.44
CA VAL A 506 -26.25 -12.68 3.47
C VAL A 506 -27.44 -13.35 4.16
N LYS A 507 -28.64 -13.08 3.64
CA LYS A 507 -29.91 -13.67 4.12
C LYS A 507 -30.47 -14.65 3.12
N ARG A 508 -31.01 -15.78 3.58
CA ARG A 508 -31.81 -16.68 2.74
C ARG A 508 -33.01 -15.93 2.14
N ASN A 509 -33.21 -16.08 0.84
CA ASN A 509 -34.26 -15.41 0.07
C ASN A 509 -34.77 -16.36 -1.02
N PRO A 510 -35.84 -17.12 -0.75
CA PRO A 510 -36.43 -18.08 -1.69
C PRO A 510 -36.91 -17.44 -2.99
N LYS A 511 -37.57 -16.27 -2.91
CA LYS A 511 -38.07 -15.53 -4.09
C LYS A 511 -36.92 -15.10 -5.02
N ARG A 512 -35.79 -14.63 -4.46
CA ARG A 512 -34.60 -14.25 -5.25
C ARG A 512 -33.93 -15.47 -5.86
N ALA A 513 -33.83 -16.58 -5.13
CA ALA A 513 -33.31 -17.84 -5.66
C ALA A 513 -34.16 -18.36 -6.82
N TYR A 514 -35.50 -18.43 -6.66
CA TYR A 514 -36.41 -18.85 -7.73
C TYR A 514 -36.27 -18.00 -8.99
N ARG A 515 -36.22 -16.66 -8.87
CA ARG A 515 -35.97 -15.76 -10.00
C ARG A 515 -34.62 -16.03 -10.68
N LEU A 516 -33.57 -16.34 -9.92
CA LEU A 516 -32.27 -16.71 -10.47
C LEU A 516 -32.31 -18.07 -11.19
N PHE A 517 -33.07 -19.05 -10.71
CA PHE A 517 -33.29 -20.29 -11.44
C PHE A 517 -33.98 -20.07 -12.79
N LEU A 518 -35.05 -19.25 -12.81
CA LEU A 518 -35.72 -18.89 -14.05
C LEU A 518 -34.77 -18.15 -15.01
N ARG A 519 -34.00 -17.18 -14.50
CA ARG A 519 -33.02 -16.45 -15.31
C ARG A 519 -31.93 -17.37 -15.85
N MET A 520 -31.40 -18.27 -15.03
CA MET A 520 -30.42 -19.28 -15.43
C MET A 520 -31.00 -20.18 -16.53
N ARG A 521 -32.21 -20.75 -16.33
CA ARG A 521 -32.88 -21.60 -17.33
C ARG A 521 -33.09 -20.88 -18.66
N ARG A 522 -33.39 -19.58 -18.64
CA ARG A 522 -33.55 -18.75 -19.85
C ARG A 522 -32.22 -18.41 -20.53
N THR A 523 -31.13 -18.30 -19.77
CA THR A 523 -29.82 -17.86 -20.29
C THR A 523 -28.94 -19.03 -20.74
N LEU A 524 -28.96 -20.17 -20.06
CA LEU A 524 -28.09 -21.30 -20.40
C LEU A 524 -28.22 -21.82 -21.85
N PRO A 525 -29.41 -21.82 -22.49
CA PRO A 525 -29.50 -22.20 -23.90
C PRO A 525 -28.69 -21.32 -24.85
N SER A 526 -28.49 -20.04 -24.52
CA SER A 526 -27.64 -19.15 -25.35
C SER A 526 -26.16 -19.51 -25.28
N ALA A 527 -25.75 -20.43 -24.40
CA ALA A 527 -24.40 -20.99 -24.44
C ALA A 527 -24.11 -21.79 -25.72
N ALA A 528 -25.14 -22.18 -26.49
CA ALA A 528 -24.97 -22.87 -27.76
C ALA A 528 -24.21 -22.03 -28.80
N THR A 529 -24.33 -20.69 -28.74
CA THR A 529 -23.65 -19.77 -29.65
C THR A 529 -22.22 -19.43 -29.20
N LEU A 530 -21.72 -20.01 -28.10
CA LEU A 530 -20.36 -19.75 -27.61
C LEU A 530 -19.30 -20.13 -28.64
N TYR A 531 -19.57 -21.09 -29.53
CA TYR A 531 -18.65 -21.46 -30.58
C TYR A 531 -18.40 -20.29 -31.56
N ASP A 532 -19.48 -19.66 -32.04
CA ASP A 532 -19.42 -18.55 -32.98
C ASP A 532 -18.77 -17.33 -32.31
N VAL A 533 -19.17 -17.05 -31.06
CA VAL A 533 -18.58 -15.98 -30.25
C VAL A 533 -17.08 -16.22 -30.04
N ALA A 534 -16.66 -17.45 -29.74
CA ALA A 534 -15.24 -17.77 -29.59
C ALA A 534 -14.45 -17.54 -30.89
N ALA A 535 -15.05 -17.76 -32.06
CA ALA A 535 -14.43 -17.43 -33.34
C ALA A 535 -14.28 -15.92 -33.53
N GLN A 536 -15.28 -15.12 -33.12
CA GLN A 536 -15.19 -13.66 -33.15
C GLN A 536 -14.03 -13.15 -32.29
N PHE A 537 -13.89 -13.62 -31.05
CA PHE A 537 -12.77 -13.26 -30.17
C PHE A 537 -11.40 -13.58 -30.80
N ARG A 538 -11.26 -14.74 -31.46
CA ARG A 538 -10.02 -15.08 -32.18
C ARG A 538 -9.76 -14.17 -33.36
N SER A 539 -10.79 -13.88 -34.17
CA SER A 539 -10.66 -13.01 -35.33
C SER A 539 -10.34 -11.56 -34.98
N SER A 540 -10.84 -11.07 -33.82
CA SER A 540 -10.56 -9.70 -33.37
C SER A 540 -9.19 -9.55 -32.72
N HIS A 541 -8.55 -10.66 -32.32
CA HIS A 541 -7.34 -10.66 -31.51
C HIS A 541 -6.21 -9.81 -32.10
N ALA A 542 -5.84 -10.05 -33.36
CA ALA A 542 -4.74 -9.30 -34.00
C ALA A 542 -5.03 -7.80 -34.10
N ARG A 543 -6.29 -7.41 -34.33
CA ARG A 543 -6.70 -6.01 -34.36
C ARG A 543 -6.63 -5.38 -32.98
N MET A 544 -7.18 -6.05 -31.95
CA MET A 544 -7.29 -5.52 -30.58
C MET A 544 -5.95 -5.46 -29.83
N THR A 545 -4.96 -6.25 -30.25
CA THR A 545 -3.59 -6.17 -29.74
C THR A 545 -2.68 -5.31 -30.62
N SER A 546 -3.22 -4.66 -31.65
CA SER A 546 -2.43 -3.78 -32.52
C SER A 546 -2.16 -2.43 -31.87
N PRO A 547 -1.01 -1.79 -32.17
CA PRO A 547 -0.76 -0.41 -31.75
C PRO A 547 -1.82 0.56 -32.28
N LYS A 548 -2.34 0.34 -33.49
CA LYS A 548 -3.39 1.19 -34.08
C LYS A 548 -4.68 1.18 -33.25
N PHE A 549 -5.10 0.01 -32.77
CA PHE A 549 -6.25 -0.08 -31.88
C PHE A 549 -5.98 0.62 -30.55
N TRP A 550 -4.81 0.38 -29.94
CA TRP A 550 -4.46 0.99 -28.65
C TRP A 550 -4.29 2.50 -28.73
N ALA A 551 -3.80 3.02 -29.85
CA ALA A 551 -3.77 4.45 -30.12
C ALA A 551 -5.17 5.06 -29.95
N GLN A 552 -6.21 4.44 -30.51
CA GLN A 552 -7.59 4.95 -30.44
C GLN A 552 -8.25 4.65 -29.09
N TYR A 553 -8.02 3.45 -28.55
CA TYR A 553 -8.53 3.01 -27.27
C TYR A 553 -8.04 3.90 -26.12
N SER A 554 -6.82 4.45 -26.26
CA SER A 554 -6.21 5.36 -25.30
C SER A 554 -6.35 6.85 -25.63
N ALA A 555 -6.36 7.26 -26.92
CA ALA A 555 -6.31 8.67 -27.30
C ALA A 555 -7.64 9.40 -27.28
N ASN A 556 -8.78 8.71 -27.39
CA ASN A 556 -10.07 9.40 -27.52
C ASN A 556 -10.51 10.15 -26.25
N LYS A 557 -9.76 10.08 -25.13
CA LYS A 557 -10.27 10.52 -23.82
C LYS A 557 -9.25 10.99 -22.75
N SER A 558 -8.15 11.67 -23.11
CA SER A 558 -7.53 12.78 -22.33
C SER A 558 -6.24 13.34 -22.94
N CYS A 559 -6.08 14.67 -22.84
CA CYS A 559 -4.96 15.50 -23.31
C CYS A 559 -3.67 15.31 -22.48
N ARG A 560 -2.51 15.53 -23.13
CA ARG A 560 -1.25 15.85 -22.44
C ARG A 560 -1.23 17.33 -22.06
N THR A 561 -0.72 17.65 -20.88
CA THR A 561 -0.22 18.99 -20.55
C THR A 561 1.25 19.07 -20.96
N HIS A 562 1.53 19.36 -22.22
CA HIS A 562 2.87 19.81 -22.60
C HIS A 562 2.99 21.29 -22.22
N SER A 563 3.87 21.61 -21.26
CA SER A 563 4.43 22.95 -21.14
C SER A 563 5.72 22.97 -21.97
N ASP A 564 5.60 23.46 -23.20
CA ASP A 564 6.74 23.80 -24.03
C ASP A 564 7.45 25.01 -23.42
N VAL A 565 8.61 24.78 -22.82
CA VAL A 565 9.58 25.84 -22.55
C VAL A 565 10.39 26.04 -23.82
N ARG A 566 9.98 27.00 -24.66
CA ARG A 566 10.84 27.70 -25.63
C ARG A 566 10.23 29.06 -26.01
N GLU A 567 10.88 30.10 -25.47
CA GLU A 567 11.03 31.47 -25.96
C GLU A 567 9.94 32.12 -26.83
N THR A 568 9.29 33.18 -26.32
CA THR A 568 9.35 34.53 -26.93
C THR A 568 8.80 35.62 -26.00
N ASN A 569 9.55 36.71 -25.86
CA ASN A 569 9.16 37.98 -25.26
C ASN A 569 8.15 38.74 -26.14
N MET A 570 7.10 39.34 -25.55
CA MET A 570 6.80 40.79 -25.57
C MET A 570 5.30 41.12 -25.32
N MET A 571 5.11 41.94 -24.28
CA MET A 571 4.21 43.10 -24.15
C MET A 571 2.66 42.99 -24.17
N THR A 572 2.13 43.34 -22.99
CA THR A 572 1.12 44.38 -22.66
C THR A 572 -0.39 44.11 -22.71
N ASN A 573 -0.98 44.37 -21.51
CA ASN A 573 -2.28 45.01 -21.19
C ASN A 573 -3.58 44.30 -21.61
N SER A 574 -4.70 44.39 -20.90
CA SER A 574 -5.10 44.81 -19.55
C SER A 574 -6.61 44.48 -19.42
N SER A 575 -7.08 44.24 -18.19
CA SER A 575 -8.46 44.47 -17.69
C SER A 575 -9.67 43.86 -18.42
N THR A 576 -10.44 43.00 -17.73
CA THR A 576 -11.71 43.42 -17.09
C THR A 576 -12.32 42.32 -16.22
N VAL A 577 -12.84 42.77 -15.07
CA VAL A 577 -13.54 42.03 -14.03
C VAL A 577 -15.05 42.03 -14.33
N GLY A 578 -15.73 40.91 -14.06
CA GLY A 578 -17.16 40.90 -13.73
C GLY A 578 -17.95 39.74 -14.34
N SER A 579 -18.35 38.75 -13.54
CA SER A 579 -19.59 38.85 -12.76
C SER A 579 -19.77 37.60 -11.89
N ALA A 580 -20.25 37.83 -10.68
CA ALA A 580 -20.53 36.82 -9.68
C ALA A 580 -21.89 36.16 -9.97
N THR A 581 -21.91 34.83 -9.94
CA THR A 581 -23.16 34.07 -9.79
C THR A 581 -23.06 33.21 -8.55
N ALA A 582 -24.01 33.43 -7.65
CA ALA A 582 -24.10 32.86 -6.32
C ALA A 582 -23.97 31.33 -6.32
N MET A 583 -22.85 30.84 -5.78
CA MET A 583 -22.68 29.43 -5.45
C MET A 583 -23.52 29.12 -4.20
N THR A 584 -24.51 28.26 -4.41
CA THR A 584 -25.22 27.52 -3.38
C THR A 584 -24.20 26.81 -2.49
N LEU A 585 -24.13 27.18 -1.20
CA LEU A 585 -23.26 26.57 -0.20
C LEU A 585 -23.58 25.07 -0.03
N SER A 586 -22.81 24.24 -0.74
CA SER A 586 -22.77 22.79 -0.57
C SER A 586 -22.13 22.43 0.78
N LYS A 587 -22.79 21.54 1.54
CA LYS A 587 -22.35 20.98 2.83
C LYS A 587 -21.13 20.04 2.72
N THR A 588 -20.02 20.44 2.10
CA THR A 588 -18.93 19.52 1.72
C THR A 588 -17.51 19.87 2.20
N HIS A 589 -17.30 20.45 3.39
CA HIS A 589 -15.93 20.68 3.90
C HIS A 589 -15.72 20.43 5.42
N LEU A 590 -16.28 19.34 5.96
CA LEU A 590 -15.99 18.90 7.35
C LEU A 590 -15.08 17.66 7.41
N GLU A 591 -14.14 17.55 6.49
CA GLU A 591 -13.20 16.43 6.41
C GLU A 591 -11.77 16.93 6.12
N LEU A 592 -10.78 16.08 6.39
CA LEU A 592 -9.38 16.30 5.95
C LEU A 592 -9.34 16.38 4.42
N ASN A 593 -8.44 17.20 3.89
CA ASN A 593 -8.27 17.36 2.45
C ASN A 593 -6.81 17.17 2.03
N ASP A 594 -6.58 17.12 0.72
CA ASP A 594 -5.24 16.85 0.18
C ASP A 594 -4.22 17.92 0.59
N ARG A 595 -4.65 19.17 0.79
CA ARG A 595 -3.79 20.23 1.30
C ARG A 595 -3.23 19.91 2.70
N ASP A 596 -4.04 19.31 3.57
CA ASP A 596 -3.57 18.86 4.89
C ASP A 596 -2.57 17.71 4.75
N HIS A 597 -2.90 16.70 3.93
CA HIS A 597 -2.04 15.53 3.74
C HIS A 597 -0.69 15.90 3.11
N ILE A 598 -0.69 16.77 2.08
CA ILE A 598 0.53 17.30 1.46
C ILE A 598 1.36 18.05 2.48
N PHE A 599 0.74 18.93 3.26
CA PHE A 599 1.44 19.69 4.28
C PHE A 599 2.08 18.76 5.32
N LEU A 600 1.32 17.83 5.90
CA LEU A 600 1.83 16.91 6.92
C LEU A 600 2.96 16.04 6.36
N ASN A 601 2.84 15.54 5.12
CA ASN A 601 3.94 14.82 4.48
C ASN A 601 5.17 15.71 4.25
N SER A 602 5.00 16.96 3.81
CA SER A 602 6.11 17.90 3.63
C SER A 602 6.82 18.28 4.92
N MET A 603 6.11 18.18 6.06
CA MET A 603 6.66 18.41 7.37
C MET A 603 7.45 17.20 7.90
N ARG A 604 7.33 16.02 7.29
CA ARG A 604 8.03 14.82 7.77
C ARG A 604 9.53 14.99 7.65
N ASN A 605 10.24 14.88 8.77
CA ASN A 605 11.70 15.06 8.86
C ASN A 605 12.21 16.42 8.30
N SER A 606 11.35 17.45 8.20
CA SER A 606 11.75 18.76 7.68
C SER A 606 12.81 19.47 8.54
N HIS A 607 12.96 19.05 9.79
CA HIS A 607 13.91 19.57 10.77
C HIS A 607 14.80 18.46 11.34
N LEU A 608 15.13 17.47 10.51
CA LEU A 608 15.89 16.29 10.93
C LEU A 608 17.17 16.66 11.70
N GLY A 609 17.29 16.12 12.91
CA GLY A 609 18.47 16.29 13.76
C GLY A 609 18.56 17.63 14.50
N LYS A 610 17.63 18.55 14.28
CA LYS A 610 17.62 19.85 14.97
C LYS A 610 17.00 19.76 16.37
N ARG A 611 17.10 20.87 17.11
CA ARG A 611 16.37 21.08 18.37
C ARG A 611 15.12 21.95 18.20
N CYS A 612 14.18 21.83 19.13
CA CYS A 612 13.02 22.72 19.23
C CYS A 612 12.60 22.95 20.69
N PHE A 613 11.78 23.98 20.89
CA PHE A 613 11.18 24.30 22.19
C PHE A 613 9.65 24.19 22.13
N ILE A 614 9.06 23.51 23.10
CA ILE A 614 7.62 23.43 23.29
C ILE A 614 7.24 24.32 24.48
N ILE A 615 6.43 25.33 24.18
CA ILE A 615 6.05 26.40 25.10
C ILE A 615 4.68 26.09 25.70
N GLY A 616 4.68 25.82 26.99
CA GLY A 616 3.49 25.72 27.83
C GLY A 616 2.89 27.09 28.16
N ASN A 617 1.91 27.09 29.04
CA ASN A 617 1.25 28.31 29.50
C ASN A 617 1.25 28.41 31.03
N GLY A 618 2.12 27.65 31.72
CA GLY A 618 2.21 27.62 33.17
C GLY A 618 2.82 28.89 33.77
N PRO A 619 2.61 29.15 35.08
CA PRO A 619 3.09 30.36 35.77
C PRO A 619 4.60 30.61 35.69
N SER A 620 5.41 29.58 35.47
CA SER A 620 6.87 29.70 35.35
C SER A 620 7.34 30.35 34.05
N LEU A 621 6.46 30.46 33.05
CA LEU A 621 6.78 31.09 31.78
C LEU A 621 6.94 32.60 31.96
N ARG A 622 8.08 33.14 31.53
CA ARG A 622 8.35 34.57 31.48
C ARG A 622 8.37 35.07 30.04
N VAL A 623 7.91 36.30 29.80
CA VAL A 623 7.90 36.86 28.44
C VAL A 623 9.32 37.07 27.93
N GLU A 624 10.27 37.40 28.81
CA GLU A 624 11.68 37.59 28.46
C GLU A 624 12.33 36.28 27.99
N ASP A 625 11.86 35.13 28.48
CA ASP A 625 12.33 33.82 28.00
C ASP A 625 11.89 33.58 26.54
N LEU A 626 10.73 34.12 26.12
CA LEU A 626 10.27 34.03 24.73
C LEU A 626 11.14 34.86 23.78
N ASP A 627 11.62 36.03 24.24
CA ASP A 627 12.48 36.88 23.43
C ASP A 627 13.81 36.20 23.05
N ARG A 628 14.32 35.33 23.91
CA ARG A 628 15.53 34.52 23.66
C ARG A 628 15.30 33.40 22.65
N LEU A 629 14.05 33.01 22.39
CA LEU A 629 13.68 31.93 21.47
C LEU A 629 13.32 32.40 20.06
N LYS A 630 13.56 33.68 19.71
CA LYS A 630 13.20 34.26 18.40
C LYS A 630 13.80 33.55 17.18
N PHE A 631 14.97 32.96 17.34
CA PHE A 631 15.68 32.26 16.27
C PHE A 631 15.61 30.74 16.39
N GLU A 632 14.79 30.23 17.31
CA GLU A 632 14.59 28.81 17.55
C GLU A 632 13.29 28.30 16.93
N TYR A 633 13.24 27.00 16.64
CA TYR A 633 11.99 26.35 16.27
C TYR A 633 11.13 26.18 17.51
N THR A 634 9.94 26.77 17.49
CA THR A 634 9.06 26.81 18.66
C THR A 634 7.65 26.30 18.35
N PHE A 635 7.12 25.51 19.27
CA PHE A 635 5.73 25.03 19.27
C PHE A 635 5.00 25.67 20.43
N ALA A 636 3.87 26.32 20.19
CA ALA A 636 3.06 26.90 21.25
C ALA A 636 1.57 26.59 21.06
N SER A 637 0.76 26.86 22.08
CA SER A 637 -0.64 26.45 22.06
C SER A 637 -1.56 27.33 22.89
N ASN A 638 -2.87 27.14 22.71
CA ASN A 638 -3.91 27.77 23.50
C ASN A 638 -3.76 29.30 23.53
N LYS A 639 -3.82 29.94 24.71
CA LYS A 639 -3.80 31.40 24.83
C LYS A 639 -2.41 32.01 24.98
N ILE A 640 -1.36 31.35 24.45
CA ILE A 640 0.00 31.92 24.40
C ILE A 640 0.04 33.30 23.73
N TYR A 641 -0.92 33.59 22.84
CA TYR A 641 -1.05 34.88 22.17
C TYR A 641 -1.26 36.06 23.14
N LEU A 642 -1.62 35.82 24.41
CA LEU A 642 -1.69 36.87 25.42
C LEU A 642 -0.32 37.50 25.73
N ALA A 643 0.78 36.81 25.40
CA ALA A 643 2.13 37.37 25.49
C ALA A 643 2.47 38.33 24.32
N PHE A 644 1.73 38.28 23.20
CA PHE A 644 2.18 38.88 21.92
C PHE A 644 2.23 40.41 21.89
N GLU A 645 1.59 41.08 22.85
CA GLU A 645 1.68 42.54 23.03
C GLU A 645 2.94 42.94 23.81
N GLN A 646 3.52 42.01 24.58
CA GLN A 646 4.70 42.23 25.42
C GLN A 646 5.99 41.77 24.74
N THR A 647 5.90 40.99 23.66
CA THR A 647 7.07 40.51 22.90
C THR A 647 6.81 40.49 21.38
N THR A 648 7.89 40.69 20.61
CA THR A 648 7.91 40.51 19.16
C THR A 648 8.03 39.04 18.74
N TRP A 649 8.31 38.13 19.68
CA TRP A 649 8.39 36.70 19.42
C TRP A 649 7.05 36.13 18.91
N ARG A 650 7.12 35.22 17.92
CA ARG A 650 5.98 34.45 17.43
C ARG A 650 6.40 32.99 17.30
N PRO A 651 5.53 32.02 17.64
CA PRO A 651 5.86 30.62 17.53
C PRO A 651 6.00 30.20 16.07
N THR A 652 6.86 29.22 15.78
CA THR A 652 6.92 28.62 14.44
C THR A 652 5.64 27.83 14.13
N TYR A 653 5.21 27.04 15.11
CA TYR A 653 4.04 26.17 15.04
C TYR A 653 3.08 26.46 16.18
N TYR A 654 1.79 26.49 15.86
CA TYR A 654 0.72 26.76 16.83
C TYR A 654 -0.37 25.69 16.77
N ALA A 655 -0.87 25.25 17.93
CA ALA A 655 -1.94 24.26 18.00
C ALA A 655 -2.96 24.54 19.12
N VAL A 656 -4.17 24.01 18.96
CA VAL A 656 -5.21 23.91 20.00
C VAL A 656 -5.89 22.57 19.84
N GLU A 657 -6.13 21.88 20.95
CA GLU A 657 -6.76 20.55 20.97
C GLU A 657 -8.04 20.50 21.82
N ASP A 658 -8.15 21.37 22.84
CA ASP A 658 -9.30 21.41 23.74
C ASP A 658 -10.50 22.13 23.10
N LEU A 659 -11.66 21.45 23.08
CA LEU A 659 -12.88 21.97 22.45
C LEU A 659 -13.44 23.23 23.14
N LEU A 660 -13.28 23.38 24.46
CA LEU A 660 -13.75 24.57 25.18
C LEU A 660 -12.80 25.74 24.94
N VAL A 661 -11.49 25.52 24.98
CA VAL A 661 -10.49 26.55 24.62
C VAL A 661 -10.72 27.03 23.19
N ALA A 662 -10.91 26.12 22.23
CA ALA A 662 -11.20 26.48 20.85
C ALA A 662 -12.51 27.27 20.72
N LYS A 663 -13.59 26.85 21.37
CA LYS A 663 -14.89 27.55 21.32
C LYS A 663 -14.84 28.94 21.94
N ASN A 664 -14.21 29.07 23.10
CA ASN A 664 -14.16 30.34 23.84
C ASN A 664 -13.28 31.38 23.12
N ASN A 665 -12.39 30.96 22.21
CA ASN A 665 -11.36 31.84 21.64
C ASN A 665 -11.25 31.70 20.11
N VAL A 666 -12.28 31.18 19.42
CA VAL A 666 -12.23 30.85 17.99
C VAL A 666 -11.82 32.02 17.12
N ASP A 667 -12.35 33.22 17.39
CA ASP A 667 -12.06 34.42 16.60
C ASP A 667 -10.58 34.80 16.75
N LYS A 668 -10.12 34.90 18.00
CA LYS A 668 -8.73 35.25 18.30
C LYS A 668 -7.75 34.22 17.74
N ILE A 669 -8.04 32.93 17.90
CA ILE A 669 -7.22 31.84 17.34
C ILE A 669 -7.17 31.93 15.83
N THR A 670 -8.30 32.21 15.16
CA THR A 670 -8.39 32.28 13.70
C THR A 670 -7.58 33.47 13.16
N GLU A 671 -7.60 34.60 13.85
CA GLU A 671 -6.92 35.84 13.46
C GLU A 671 -5.40 35.83 13.60
N LEU A 672 -4.81 34.90 14.37
CA LEU A 672 -3.34 34.86 14.53
C LEU A 672 -2.62 34.64 13.18
N THR A 673 -1.63 35.48 12.89
CA THR A 673 -0.80 35.42 11.66
C THR A 673 0.69 35.39 11.97
N GLY A 674 1.51 34.90 11.03
CA GLY A 674 2.96 34.79 11.21
C GLY A 674 3.44 33.45 11.79
N MET A 675 2.54 32.46 11.85
CA MET A 675 2.85 31.09 12.31
C MET A 675 2.07 30.06 11.49
N THR A 676 2.57 28.84 11.47
CA THR A 676 1.87 27.69 10.88
C THR A 676 1.00 27.03 11.94
N LYS A 677 -0.31 26.87 11.67
CA LYS A 677 -1.24 26.29 12.63
C LYS A 677 -1.62 24.88 12.24
N ILE A 678 -1.43 23.94 13.16
CA ILE A 678 -1.71 22.52 12.96
C ILE A 678 -2.72 22.09 14.03
N PHE A 679 -3.91 21.68 13.60
CA PHE A 679 -5.01 21.32 14.49
C PHE A 679 -5.40 19.85 14.30
N PRO A 680 -5.74 19.12 15.37
CA PRO A 680 -6.42 17.84 15.21
C PRO A 680 -7.77 17.97 14.47
N SER A 681 -8.12 17.00 13.63
CA SER A 681 -9.27 17.05 12.73
C SER A 681 -10.63 17.26 13.42
N HIS A 682 -10.78 16.93 14.71
CA HIS A 682 -12.01 17.23 15.46
C HIS A 682 -12.23 18.74 15.68
N MET A 683 -11.19 19.57 15.48
CA MET A 683 -11.30 21.03 15.48
C MET A 683 -12.01 21.60 14.25
N LEU A 684 -12.18 20.84 13.16
CA LEU A 684 -12.88 21.32 11.94
C LEU A 684 -14.32 21.78 12.21
N LYS A 685 -14.92 21.33 13.31
CA LYS A 685 -16.26 21.74 13.74
C LYS A 685 -16.32 23.12 14.38
N ILE A 686 -15.17 23.68 14.77
CA ILE A 686 -15.07 24.94 15.53
C ILE A 686 -14.21 25.95 14.77
N ILE A 687 -13.00 25.55 14.37
CA ILE A 687 -12.03 26.45 13.74
C ILE A 687 -12.16 26.30 12.23
N PRO A 688 -12.57 27.35 11.49
CA PRO A 688 -12.66 27.30 10.04
C PRO A 688 -11.27 27.29 9.39
N ARG A 689 -11.19 26.73 8.19
CA ARG A 689 -9.93 26.66 7.42
C ARG A 689 -9.47 28.05 6.96
N ARG A 690 -8.17 28.33 7.13
CA ARG A 690 -7.45 29.49 6.56
C ARG A 690 -6.16 29.01 5.87
N GLN A 691 -5.45 29.92 5.20
CA GLN A 691 -4.25 29.60 4.41
C GLN A 691 -3.06 29.08 5.24
N ASN A 692 -2.97 29.45 6.52
CA ASN A 692 -1.96 28.91 7.45
C ASN A 692 -2.52 27.83 8.39
N HIS A 693 -3.75 27.36 8.17
CA HIS A 693 -4.36 26.28 8.96
C HIS A 693 -4.22 24.95 8.22
N PHE A 694 -3.78 23.93 8.94
CA PHE A 694 -3.67 22.55 8.49
C PHE A 694 -4.24 21.63 9.57
N TYR A 695 -4.78 20.49 9.15
CA TYR A 695 -5.46 19.55 10.05
C TYR A 695 -4.85 18.16 10.00
N VAL A 696 -4.66 17.53 11.15
CA VAL A 696 -4.14 16.15 11.27
C VAL A 696 -5.24 15.20 11.73
N GLN A 697 -5.27 13.98 11.20
CA GLN A 697 -6.24 12.97 11.63
C GLN A 697 -6.15 12.77 13.14
N TRP A 698 -7.27 12.99 13.83
CA TRP A 698 -7.32 12.83 15.28
C TRP A 698 -7.62 11.37 15.60
N ILE A 699 -6.79 10.76 16.44
CA ILE A 699 -6.93 9.38 16.88
C ILE A 699 -7.35 9.42 18.36
N PRO A 700 -8.66 9.23 18.66
CA PRO A 700 -9.13 9.19 20.03
C PRO A 700 -8.58 7.96 20.77
N PRO A 701 -8.49 8.00 22.11
CA PRO A 701 -8.17 6.80 22.88
C PRO A 701 -9.31 5.78 22.75
N GLN A 702 -9.01 4.50 22.97
CA GLN A 702 -10.01 3.43 22.93
C GLN A 702 -11.12 3.63 23.98
N ASP A 703 -10.75 4.16 25.15
CA ASP A 703 -11.67 4.70 26.15
C ASP A 703 -10.97 5.79 27.00
N ASN A 704 -11.75 6.64 27.68
CA ASN A 704 -11.23 7.75 28.50
C ASN A 704 -10.65 7.30 29.87
N THR A 705 -10.62 6.00 30.15
CA THR A 705 -10.17 5.38 31.41
C THR A 705 -8.92 4.53 31.26
N SER A 706 -8.54 4.21 30.02
CA SER A 706 -7.48 3.28 29.71
C SER A 706 -6.15 3.90 30.11
N PRO A 707 -5.28 3.15 30.80
CA PRO A 707 -3.91 3.57 30.98
C PRO A 707 -3.17 3.53 29.64
N GLU A 708 -3.43 2.57 28.74
CA GLU A 708 -2.70 2.44 27.47
C GLU A 708 -2.81 3.69 26.60
N ARG A 709 -1.66 4.33 26.32
CA ARG A 709 -1.52 5.43 25.37
C ARG A 709 -0.87 4.94 24.09
N ASN A 710 -1.21 5.58 22.98
CA ASN A 710 -0.53 5.41 21.71
C ASN A 710 0.23 6.70 21.41
N PHE A 711 1.36 6.59 20.71
CA PHE A 711 2.17 7.72 20.26
C PHE A 711 2.37 7.61 18.76
N SER A 712 2.17 8.72 18.04
CA SER A 712 2.39 8.78 16.60
C SER A 712 3.76 9.36 16.28
N ASP A 713 4.57 8.59 15.55
CA ASP A 713 5.79 9.03 14.87
C ASP A 713 5.50 9.62 13.48
N ASP A 714 4.23 9.57 13.04
CA ASP A 714 3.82 9.87 11.69
C ASP A 714 2.44 10.57 11.65
N LEU A 715 2.44 11.90 11.56
CA LEU A 715 1.22 12.69 11.47
C LEU A 715 0.42 12.45 10.19
N SER A 716 0.98 11.85 9.14
CA SER A 716 0.20 11.47 7.96
C SER A 716 -0.77 10.32 8.26
N VAL A 717 -0.48 9.51 9.28
CA VAL A 717 -1.35 8.43 9.79
C VAL A 717 -2.31 8.97 10.85
N GLY A 718 -1.88 9.98 11.59
CA GLY A 718 -2.70 10.75 12.53
C GLY A 718 -1.94 11.13 13.80
N VAL A 719 -2.64 11.75 14.74
CA VAL A 719 -2.09 12.15 16.04
C VAL A 719 -2.92 11.54 17.17
N CYS A 720 -2.23 10.95 18.13
CA CYS A 720 -2.85 10.28 19.28
C CYS A 720 -3.12 11.29 20.40
N TRP A 721 -4.33 11.26 20.96
CA TRP A 721 -4.70 12.11 22.08
C TRP A 721 -4.08 11.65 23.40
N GLY A 722 -3.52 12.60 24.18
CA GLY A 722 -2.82 12.31 25.44
C GLY A 722 -3.23 13.19 26.61
N SER A 723 -4.49 13.64 26.67
CA SER A 723 -5.04 14.50 27.75
C SER A 723 -4.38 15.89 27.91
N THR A 724 -3.37 16.23 27.11
CA THR A 724 -2.73 17.55 27.07
C THR A 724 -2.22 17.85 25.66
N VAL A 725 -2.38 19.10 25.23
CA VAL A 725 -1.88 19.57 23.93
C VAL A 725 -0.35 19.45 23.83
N THR A 726 0.37 19.49 24.96
CA THR A 726 1.83 19.28 24.98
C THR A 726 2.22 17.90 24.45
N TYR A 727 1.42 16.87 24.75
CA TYR A 727 1.65 15.50 24.23
C TYR A 727 1.49 15.44 22.71
N THR A 728 0.51 16.19 22.18
CA THR A 728 0.28 16.37 20.75
C THR A 728 1.45 17.12 20.09
N LEU A 729 1.97 18.17 20.73
CA LEU A 729 3.14 18.91 20.22
C LEU A 729 4.44 18.09 20.22
N ILE A 730 4.63 17.19 21.19
CA ILE A 730 5.79 16.27 21.19
C ILE A 730 5.72 15.34 19.97
N GLN A 731 4.54 14.79 19.66
CA GLN A 731 4.35 13.99 18.44
C GLN A 731 4.62 14.80 17.16
N TYR A 732 4.26 16.10 17.15
CA TYR A 732 4.55 16.98 16.02
C TYR A 732 6.06 17.16 15.82
N ALA A 733 6.78 17.40 16.90
CA ALA A 733 8.23 17.54 16.87
C ALA A 733 8.93 16.25 16.38
N VAL A 734 8.49 15.08 16.86
CA VAL A 734 9.03 13.79 16.43
C VAL A 734 8.79 13.54 14.93
N HIS A 735 7.57 13.77 14.45
CA HIS A 735 7.26 13.64 13.02
C HIS A 735 8.11 14.57 12.14
N MET A 736 8.41 15.77 12.63
CA MET A 736 9.27 16.74 11.95
C MET A 736 10.77 16.42 12.03
N GLY A 737 11.17 15.38 12.75
CA GLY A 737 12.54 14.88 12.83
C GLY A 737 13.44 15.54 13.87
N PHE A 738 12.88 16.34 14.80
CA PHE A 738 13.66 16.93 15.89
C PHE A 738 14.24 15.84 16.80
N LYS A 739 15.48 16.06 17.26
CA LYS A 739 16.21 15.11 18.13
C LYS A 739 16.39 15.61 19.56
N GLU A 740 16.24 16.91 19.79
CA GLU A 740 16.28 17.52 21.12
C GLU A 740 15.06 18.43 21.31
N ILE A 741 14.24 18.11 22.31
CA ILE A 741 13.00 18.82 22.62
C ILE A 741 13.11 19.42 24.02
N TYR A 742 12.99 20.74 24.12
CA TYR A 742 13.02 21.47 25.39
C TYR A 742 11.61 21.94 25.76
N LEU A 743 11.16 21.62 26.97
CA LEU A 743 9.86 22.07 27.49
C LEU A 743 10.06 23.29 28.38
N ILE A 744 9.27 24.35 28.20
CA ILE A 744 9.26 25.54 29.06
C ILE A 744 7.82 25.93 29.41
N GLY A 745 7.57 26.41 30.63
CA GLY A 745 6.23 26.77 31.07
C GLY A 745 5.30 25.56 31.26
N ILE A 746 5.88 24.38 31.54
CA ILE A 746 5.16 23.12 31.82
C ILE A 746 5.28 22.81 33.31
N ASP A 747 4.53 23.55 34.11
CA ASP A 747 4.70 23.56 35.57
C ASP A 747 4.04 22.37 36.27
N HIS A 748 2.99 21.80 35.67
CA HIS A 748 2.25 20.66 36.21
C HIS A 748 1.75 20.85 37.67
N SER A 749 1.45 22.10 38.04
CA SER A 749 0.92 22.47 39.36
C SER A 749 -0.36 23.27 39.18
N TYR A 750 -1.48 22.77 39.71
CA TYR A 750 -2.79 23.39 39.56
C TYR A 750 -3.42 23.63 40.93
N VAL A 751 -3.99 24.82 41.12
CA VAL A 751 -4.90 25.16 42.21
C VAL A 751 -6.31 24.79 41.74
N GLU A 752 -6.88 23.76 42.35
CA GLU A 752 -8.24 23.30 42.03
C GLU A 752 -9.30 24.23 42.64
N PRO A 753 -10.29 24.70 41.86
CA PRO A 753 -11.44 25.42 42.41
C PRO A 753 -12.31 24.47 43.23
N LYS A 754 -12.84 24.94 44.36
CA LYS A 754 -13.90 24.21 45.09
C LYS A 754 -15.15 24.12 44.20
N SER A 755 -15.50 22.95 43.69
CA SER A 755 -16.69 22.74 42.86
C SER A 755 -17.34 21.38 43.10
N SER A 756 -18.67 21.38 43.17
CA SER A 756 -19.54 20.23 43.36
C SER A 756 -20.05 19.71 42.00
N GLY A 757 -19.42 18.64 41.47
CA GLY A 757 -20.11 17.65 40.62
C GLY A 757 -20.07 17.80 39.08
N GLY A 758 -18.90 17.85 38.44
CA GLY A 758 -18.77 17.63 36.98
C GLY A 758 -17.37 17.88 36.39
N ASN A 759 -17.09 17.37 35.16
CA ASN A 759 -15.81 17.53 34.44
C ASN A 759 -15.59 18.94 33.83
N VAL A 760 -16.57 19.83 33.94
CA VAL A 760 -16.52 21.21 33.42
C VAL A 760 -16.69 22.16 34.59
N LEU A 761 -15.72 23.06 34.79
CA LEU A 761 -15.73 24.09 35.83
C LEU A 761 -15.98 25.47 35.23
N VAL A 762 -16.48 26.38 36.06
CA VAL A 762 -16.59 27.82 35.76
C VAL A 762 -15.48 28.54 36.52
N SER A 763 -14.65 29.30 35.80
CA SER A 763 -13.55 30.04 36.41
C SER A 763 -14.05 31.20 37.28
N THR A 764 -13.40 31.41 38.43
CA THR A 764 -13.57 32.59 39.29
C THR A 764 -12.48 33.64 39.06
N GLY A 765 -11.63 33.47 38.05
CA GLY A 765 -10.38 34.20 37.82
C GLY A 765 -9.20 33.25 37.55
N GLU A 766 -8.16 33.73 36.89
CA GLU A 766 -6.97 32.92 36.57
C GLU A 766 -6.00 32.82 37.76
N VAL A 767 -5.46 31.60 37.98
CA VAL A 767 -4.47 31.30 39.03
C VAL A 767 -3.42 30.26 38.62
N ASN A 768 -3.59 29.63 37.45
CA ASN A 768 -2.89 28.44 36.98
C ASN A 768 -2.05 28.68 35.71
N HIS A 769 -1.99 29.90 35.19
CA HIS A 769 -1.31 30.23 33.93
C HIS A 769 -0.55 31.56 34.05
N PHE A 770 0.37 31.77 33.09
CA PHE A 770 1.30 32.90 33.08
C PHE A 770 0.65 34.30 32.96
N HIS A 771 -0.59 34.39 32.45
CA HIS A 771 -1.24 35.66 32.16
C HIS A 771 -2.54 35.81 32.97
N PRO A 772 -2.80 36.97 33.63
CA PRO A 772 -4.00 37.17 34.45
C PRO A 772 -5.32 37.02 33.67
N ASP A 773 -5.32 37.36 32.38
CA ASP A 773 -6.49 37.18 31.50
C ASP A 773 -6.62 35.79 30.86
N TYR A 774 -5.80 34.81 31.25
CA TYR A 774 -5.85 33.48 30.64
C TYR A 774 -7.20 32.78 30.91
N ARG A 775 -7.82 33.00 32.07
CA ARG A 775 -9.23 32.65 32.31
C ARG A 775 -9.97 33.80 32.97
N LYS A 776 -11.01 34.25 32.29
CA LYS A 776 -11.89 35.29 32.82
C LYS A 776 -12.93 34.67 33.76
N PRO A 777 -13.39 35.41 34.79
CA PRO A 777 -14.54 34.99 35.58
C PRO A 777 -15.74 34.61 34.70
N GLY A 778 -16.33 33.45 34.94
CA GLY A 778 -17.43 32.90 34.13
C GLY A 778 -17.02 31.98 32.97
N GLU A 779 -15.72 31.87 32.65
CA GLU A 779 -15.24 31.02 31.56
C GLU A 779 -15.32 29.52 31.92
N LYS A 780 -15.86 28.70 31.02
CA LYS A 780 -15.95 27.24 31.19
C LYS A 780 -14.67 26.54 30.75
N TRP A 781 -14.17 25.60 31.56
CA TRP A 781 -12.94 24.84 31.27
C TRP A 781 -12.99 23.40 31.82
N HIS A 782 -12.16 22.51 31.28
CA HIS A 782 -12.07 21.11 31.74
C HIS A 782 -11.05 20.95 32.87
N VAL A 783 -11.39 20.15 33.89
CA VAL A 783 -10.46 19.80 34.98
C VAL A 783 -9.29 18.97 34.45
N PRO A 784 -8.03 19.28 34.80
CA PRO A 784 -6.89 18.46 34.45
C PRO A 784 -6.94 17.17 35.29
N VAL A 785 -6.89 16.01 34.62
CA VAL A 785 -6.81 14.72 35.32
C VAL A 785 -5.34 14.31 35.39
N LEU A 786 -4.65 14.70 36.48
CA LEU A 786 -3.19 14.62 36.59
C LEU A 786 -2.63 13.23 36.30
N ASP A 787 -3.20 12.18 36.88
CA ASP A 787 -2.80 10.79 36.63
C ASP A 787 -2.76 10.43 35.12
N ARG A 788 -3.69 11.00 34.33
CA ARG A 788 -3.73 10.77 32.88
C ARG A 788 -2.65 11.54 32.13
N LEU A 789 -2.32 12.74 32.59
CA LEU A 789 -1.27 13.56 32.01
C LEU A 789 0.10 12.92 32.29
N GLU A 790 0.34 12.50 33.53
CA GLU A 790 1.58 11.81 33.94
C GLU A 790 1.81 10.55 33.11
N HIS A 791 0.79 9.71 32.97
CA HIS A 791 0.89 8.52 32.14
C HIS A 791 1.23 8.85 30.68
N SER A 792 0.64 9.93 30.14
CA SER A 792 0.91 10.36 28.76
C SER A 792 2.35 10.87 28.62
N TYR A 793 2.86 11.67 29.56
CA TYR A 793 4.25 12.13 29.53
C TYR A 793 5.26 10.98 29.67
N ASN A 794 5.01 10.04 30.58
CA ASN A 794 5.87 8.86 30.75
C ASN A 794 5.91 8.00 29.48
N TYR A 795 4.77 7.83 28.81
CA TYR A 795 4.72 7.12 27.53
C TYR A 795 5.48 7.87 26.42
N ALA A 796 5.33 9.21 26.34
CA ALA A 796 6.07 10.02 25.38
C ALA A 796 7.59 9.87 25.59
N ARG A 797 8.05 9.92 26.85
CA ARG A 797 9.45 9.71 27.21
C ARG A 797 9.94 8.34 26.75
N GLU A 798 9.29 7.26 27.16
CA GLU A 798 9.69 5.89 26.82
C GLU A 798 9.71 5.63 25.30
N HIS A 799 8.78 6.24 24.57
CA HIS A 799 8.78 6.18 23.12
C HIS A 799 9.96 6.95 22.52
N CYS A 800 10.16 8.19 22.96
CA CYS A 800 11.21 9.08 22.46
C CYS A 800 12.62 8.53 22.75
N ASP A 801 12.85 8.01 23.95
CA ASP A 801 14.12 7.38 24.34
C ASP A 801 14.47 6.22 23.40
N ARG A 802 13.49 5.39 23.04
CA ARG A 802 13.67 4.23 22.14
C ARG A 802 14.07 4.62 20.73
N ILE A 803 13.61 5.78 20.25
CA ILE A 803 13.93 6.30 18.91
C ILE A 803 15.07 7.32 18.95
N GLY A 804 15.74 7.47 20.09
CA GLY A 804 16.84 8.40 20.29
C GLY A 804 16.43 9.86 20.10
N VAL A 805 15.31 10.28 20.69
CA VAL A 805 14.87 11.68 20.79
C VAL A 805 14.93 12.08 22.27
N LYS A 806 15.70 13.12 22.59
CA LYS A 806 15.90 13.59 23.95
C LYS A 806 14.88 14.66 24.30
N ILE A 807 14.17 14.50 25.42
CA ILE A 807 13.24 15.50 25.96
C ILE A 807 13.78 16.02 27.29
N LEU A 808 13.90 17.34 27.44
CA LEU A 808 14.37 18.01 28.65
C LEU A 808 13.33 19.03 29.11
N ASN A 809 13.06 19.09 30.42
CA ASN A 809 12.19 20.12 30.98
C ASN A 809 13.02 21.28 31.54
N ALA A 810 12.94 22.42 30.85
CA ALA A 810 13.60 23.68 31.15
C ALA A 810 12.66 24.70 31.83
N SER A 811 11.49 24.27 32.32
CA SER A 811 10.58 25.13 33.08
C SER A 811 11.23 25.59 34.38
N ARG A 812 11.13 26.88 34.73
CA ARG A 812 11.79 27.44 35.92
C ARG A 812 11.27 26.83 37.23
N THR A 813 9.99 26.47 37.24
CA THR A 813 9.34 25.72 38.32
C THR A 813 8.43 24.68 37.70
N THR A 814 8.54 23.43 38.16
CA THR A 814 7.74 22.31 37.64
C THR A 814 7.59 21.22 38.69
N LYS A 815 6.42 20.59 38.73
CA LYS A 815 6.14 19.33 39.44
C LYS A 815 6.11 18.12 38.50
N LEU A 816 6.31 18.32 37.19
CA LEU A 816 6.43 17.22 36.23
C LEU A 816 7.79 16.56 36.37
N ASP A 817 7.80 15.30 36.78
CA ASP A 817 8.98 14.46 36.98
C ASP A 817 9.30 13.54 35.79
N ALA A 818 8.39 13.46 34.81
CA ALA A 818 8.54 12.60 33.65
C ALA A 818 9.81 12.88 32.82
N PHE A 819 10.30 14.12 32.77
CA PHE A 819 11.47 14.46 31.93
C PHE A 819 12.62 15.02 32.78
N PRO A 820 13.89 14.70 32.43
CA PRO A 820 15.04 15.27 33.13
C PRO A 820 15.03 16.80 33.11
N LEU A 821 15.39 17.41 34.24
CA LEU A 821 15.44 18.86 34.39
C LEU A 821 16.75 19.44 33.85
N ILE A 822 16.65 20.63 33.27
CA ILE A 822 17.77 21.51 32.94
C ILE A 822 17.39 22.93 33.32
N LYS A 823 18.32 23.77 33.80
CA LYS A 823 17.98 25.19 33.98
C LYS A 823 17.87 25.82 32.59
N PHE A 824 16.85 26.64 32.37
CA PHE A 824 16.68 27.35 31.10
C PHE A 824 17.94 28.13 30.69
N ASP A 825 18.59 28.76 31.68
CA ASP A 825 19.79 29.55 31.49
C ASP A 825 21.05 28.70 31.19
N ASP A 826 20.99 27.38 31.38
CA ASP A 826 22.07 26.43 31.10
C ASP A 826 21.88 25.71 29.74
N VAL A 827 20.81 26.02 29.00
CA VAL A 827 20.57 25.42 27.66
C VAL A 827 21.62 25.97 26.67
N PRO A 828 22.40 25.11 25.99
CA PRO A 828 23.52 25.58 25.15
C PRO A 828 23.08 26.57 24.06
N GLY A 829 23.75 27.70 23.92
CA GLY A 829 23.50 28.66 22.82
C GLY A 829 22.20 29.47 22.94
N LEU A 830 21.61 29.57 24.14
CA LEU A 830 20.52 30.50 24.49
C LEU A 830 20.99 31.69 25.32
#